data_AF-A0A1M3HE31-F1
#
_entry.id   AF-A0A1M3HE31-F1
#
_cell.length_a   1.000
_cell.length_b   1.000
_cell.length_c   1.000
_cell.angle_alpha   90.00
_cell.angle_beta   90.00
_cell.angle_gamma   90.00
#
_symmetry.space_group_name_H-M   'P 1'
#
loop_
_entity.id
_entity.type
_entity.pdbx_description
1 polymer ?
#
loop_
_entity_poly.entity_id
_entity_poly.type
_entity_poly.pdbx_seq_one_letter_code
_entity_poly.pdbx_strand_id
1 'polypeptide(L)'
;MKALIVWLLTLLILLCRTSHGQSVSGVINTYYQVTAVNTPSNTLTVSNASGLSVGQRVLIYQAKGTIYNTSNTATFGDITTFNAAGAYEFNTICTINGNNVQLRDQFVNSYSVGGQVQLVTMPSYSSVTISGAVTAGSWDPTAGTGGIVALEASGTITLSADIDVSGQGFQGGPLVNWPSPTYDCSFFDSYTAYYYPFQTSGNFTGGKKGEGVGAYTTGEEYGRGKLVNGGGGGNNTNTGGGGGGNYGAGGAGGQRAGVTGFNCQGLNPGIGGLSLSTYGYSTGSNRIFFGGGGGEGHENNGVGTPGGNGGGIIILSAPTISGLGGRLLADGAIGANTACLDSTQAEGDGGGGGGAGGAILLNASSITGAISAEARGGKGSNSSNRVPDCLGPGGGGGGGAIWAAGASFPGTVTATVTGGANGIVSLGNTKLSCQGAASGATAGAAGAAKSGYAAPSSAGTTCTVLALSDLKYFKADPSGVDVVLSWELSSPDMSATIRDFVVQRSTDAARFTTIVSLPGGMDSSLYGYTDAAPNMEGALYYRLAWQHNDGSWSYSRIVAVSMGPGPATFSFRLQPNPALQHMTLTVFSTEDGNASVAIASAQGQMIQSFRTTLHKGANTIPVDLRILAPATYFLIVEEGGRRMVKPFIKKGE
;
A
#
# COMPACT_ATOMS: atom_id res chain seq x y z
N MET A 1 29.90 66.06 15.97
CA MET A 1 28.48 65.68 15.72
C MET A 1 28.44 64.16 15.57
N LYS A 2 28.06 63.46 16.65
CA LYS A 2 26.82 62.65 16.76
C LYS A 2 26.90 61.37 15.88
N ALA A 3 27.23 60.19 16.46
CA ALA A 3 26.28 59.20 17.05
C ALA A 3 25.43 58.51 15.96
N LEU A 4 25.02 57.24 15.93
CA LEU A 4 25.10 55.97 16.70
C LEU A 4 23.90 55.14 16.10
N ILE A 5 23.86 53.79 16.28
CA ILE A 5 22.66 52.88 16.18
C ILE A 5 22.43 52.25 14.78
N VAL A 6 22.86 51.00 14.47
CA VAL A 6 22.36 49.67 14.88
C VAL A 6 20.95 49.36 14.32
N TRP A 7 20.80 48.29 13.51
CA TRP A 7 19.87 47.15 13.71
C TRP A 7 19.76 46.28 12.44
N LEU A 8 20.20 45.02 12.59
CA LEU A 8 19.82 43.76 11.95
C LEU A 8 19.17 43.76 10.54
N LEU A 9 19.88 43.17 9.58
CA LEU A 9 19.26 42.40 8.49
C LEU A 9 20.07 41.12 8.23
N THR A 10 20.35 40.37 9.29
CA THR A 10 20.58 38.92 9.20
C THR A 10 19.23 38.26 8.92
N LEU A 11 18.82 38.24 7.65
CA LEU A 11 17.78 37.33 7.20
C LEU A 11 18.39 35.92 7.21
N LEU A 12 18.30 35.29 8.38
CA LEU A 12 18.47 33.87 8.58
C LEU A 12 17.37 33.18 7.74
N ILE A 13 17.70 32.83 6.50
CA ILE A 13 16.87 31.91 5.71
C ILE A 13 17.06 30.55 6.38
N LEU A 14 16.27 30.31 7.42
CA LEU A 14 15.91 28.98 7.86
C LEU A 14 15.20 28.34 6.65
N LEU A 15 15.94 27.63 5.81
CA LEU A 15 15.37 26.60 4.95
C LEU A 15 14.84 25.52 5.88
N CYS A 16 13.65 25.76 6.44
CA CYS A 16 12.78 24.70 6.92
C CYS A 16 12.52 23.84 5.69
N ARG A 17 13.33 22.78 5.51
CA ARG A 17 13.01 21.71 4.57
C ARG A 17 11.78 21.03 5.15
N THR A 18 10.60 21.53 4.78
CA THR A 18 9.37 20.77 4.94
C THR A 18 9.60 19.46 4.21
N SER A 19 9.59 18.34 4.93
CA SER A 19 9.43 17.04 4.28
C SER A 19 8.14 17.14 3.50
N HIS A 20 8.24 17.21 2.17
CA HIS A 20 7.05 17.17 1.35
C HIS A 20 6.51 15.75 1.51
N GLY A 21 5.42 15.61 2.27
CA GLY A 21 4.71 14.35 2.36
C GLY A 21 4.36 13.91 0.95
N GLN A 22 4.60 12.63 0.64
CA GLN A 22 4.25 12.10 -0.67
C GLN A 22 2.74 12.27 -0.90
N SER A 23 2.36 12.76 -2.07
CA SER A 23 0.95 13.00 -2.42
C SER A 23 0.40 11.84 -3.26
N VAL A 24 -0.78 11.32 -2.93
CA VAL A 24 -1.41 10.23 -3.69
C VAL A 24 -2.84 10.59 -4.12
N SER A 25 -3.27 9.99 -5.24
CA SER A 25 -4.62 10.06 -5.83
C SER A 25 -4.83 8.87 -6.78
N GLY A 26 -6.08 8.62 -7.20
CA GLY A 26 -6.44 7.55 -8.13
C GLY A 26 -6.49 6.16 -7.49
N VAL A 27 -6.27 5.13 -8.31
CA VAL A 27 -6.20 3.72 -7.85
C VAL A 27 -4.76 3.42 -7.43
N ILE A 28 -4.56 3.21 -6.12
CA ILE A 28 -3.21 3.02 -5.53
C ILE A 28 -2.85 1.55 -5.28
N ASN A 29 -3.84 0.65 -5.39
CA ASN A 29 -3.69 -0.78 -5.15
C ASN A 29 -3.75 -1.55 -6.47
N THR A 30 -2.94 -2.60 -6.59
CA THR A 30 -3.04 -3.60 -7.65
C THR A 30 -3.54 -4.91 -7.04
N TYR A 31 -4.40 -5.63 -7.77
CA TYR A 31 -5.10 -6.81 -7.30
C TYR A 31 -4.71 -8.04 -8.12
N TYR A 32 -4.47 -9.15 -7.45
CA TYR A 32 -4.04 -10.39 -8.07
C TYR A 32 -4.92 -11.54 -7.60
N GLN A 33 -5.52 -12.25 -8.55
CA GLN A 33 -6.26 -13.47 -8.25
C GLN A 33 -5.28 -14.53 -7.73
N VAL A 34 -5.60 -15.13 -6.59
CA VAL A 34 -4.83 -16.25 -6.04
C VAL A 34 -5.47 -17.55 -6.52
N THR A 35 -4.68 -18.36 -7.23
CA THR A 35 -5.11 -19.62 -7.85
C THR A 35 -4.70 -20.85 -7.05
N ALA A 36 -3.72 -20.73 -6.15
CA ALA A 36 -3.40 -21.75 -5.16
C ALA A 36 -2.84 -21.15 -3.85
N VAL A 37 -3.10 -21.83 -2.73
CA VAL A 37 -2.55 -21.50 -1.41
C VAL A 37 -1.77 -22.72 -0.92
N ASN A 38 -0.46 -22.58 -0.77
CA ASN A 38 0.45 -23.65 -0.34
C ASN A 38 0.94 -23.36 1.09
N THR A 39 0.17 -23.83 2.08
CA THR A 39 0.47 -23.59 3.51
C THR A 39 1.84 -24.12 3.95
N PRO A 40 2.29 -25.33 3.57
CA PRO A 40 3.59 -25.85 4.03
C PRO A 40 4.79 -25.01 3.58
N SER A 41 4.72 -24.37 2.41
CA SER A 41 5.76 -23.51 1.87
C SER A 41 5.47 -22.01 2.07
N ASN A 42 4.39 -21.67 2.77
CA ASN A 42 3.91 -20.30 2.98
C ASN A 42 3.86 -19.47 1.68
N THR A 43 3.34 -20.09 0.61
CA THR A 43 3.39 -19.55 -0.75
C THR A 43 1.99 -19.41 -1.33
N LEU A 44 1.72 -18.30 -2.00
CA LEU A 44 0.56 -18.11 -2.86
C LEU A 44 0.96 -18.27 -4.32
N THR A 45 0.15 -18.95 -5.13
CA THR A 45 0.27 -18.87 -6.60
C THR A 45 -0.74 -17.84 -7.09
N VAL A 46 -0.28 -16.79 -7.78
CA VAL A 46 -1.13 -15.76 -8.38
C VAL A 46 -1.34 -16.00 -9.87
N SER A 47 -2.40 -15.43 -10.45
CA SER A 47 -2.64 -15.54 -11.91
C SER A 47 -1.54 -14.85 -12.74
N ASN A 48 -0.96 -13.78 -12.21
CA ASN A 48 0.15 -13.02 -12.79
C ASN A 48 0.94 -12.36 -11.65
N ALA A 49 2.27 -12.43 -11.65
CA ALA A 49 3.10 -11.74 -10.66
C ALA A 49 3.70 -10.40 -11.15
N SER A 50 3.40 -9.96 -12.38
CA SER A 50 3.89 -8.69 -12.93
C SER A 50 3.45 -7.51 -12.06
N GLY A 51 4.41 -6.68 -11.64
CA GLY A 51 4.17 -5.53 -10.76
C GLY A 51 4.33 -5.84 -9.27
N LEU A 52 4.57 -7.10 -8.90
CA LEU A 52 4.99 -7.48 -7.55
C LEU A 52 6.51 -7.39 -7.41
N SER A 53 6.97 -6.99 -6.23
CA SER A 53 8.40 -6.95 -5.87
C SER A 53 8.69 -7.59 -4.52
N VAL A 54 9.88 -8.17 -4.37
CA VAL A 54 10.37 -8.65 -3.07
C VAL A 54 10.44 -7.49 -2.07
N GLY A 55 10.05 -7.75 -0.83
CA GLY A 55 9.95 -6.76 0.25
C GLY A 55 8.67 -5.93 0.24
N GLN A 56 7.82 -6.07 -0.78
CA GLN A 56 6.57 -5.34 -0.87
C GLN A 56 5.55 -5.81 0.18
N ARG A 57 4.82 -4.86 0.75
CA ARG A 57 3.70 -5.13 1.66
C ARG A 57 2.44 -5.46 0.87
N VAL A 58 1.71 -6.45 1.37
CA VAL A 58 0.54 -7.01 0.73
C VAL A 58 -0.53 -7.36 1.75
N LEU A 59 -1.78 -7.32 1.31
CA LEU A 59 -2.96 -7.79 1.98
C LEU A 59 -3.46 -9.05 1.27
N ILE A 60 -3.76 -10.09 2.02
CA ILE A 60 -4.52 -11.25 1.52
C ILE A 60 -5.95 -11.06 1.98
N TYR A 61 -6.91 -11.28 1.09
CA TYR A 61 -8.34 -11.17 1.40
C TYR A 61 -9.12 -12.27 0.69
N GLN A 62 -10.05 -12.92 1.39
CA GLN A 62 -10.99 -13.86 0.81
C GLN A 62 -12.41 -13.32 0.86
N ALA A 63 -13.01 -13.08 -0.32
CA ALA A 63 -14.32 -12.43 -0.41
C ALA A 63 -15.48 -13.38 -0.06
N LYS A 64 -15.41 -14.64 -0.52
CA LYS A 64 -16.50 -15.61 -0.44
C LYS A 64 -16.10 -16.88 0.29
N GLY A 65 -17.05 -17.81 0.39
CA GLY A 65 -16.78 -19.19 0.79
C GLY A 65 -17.76 -19.76 1.80
N THR A 66 -18.77 -19.00 2.21
CA THR A 66 -19.83 -19.51 3.09
C THR A 66 -20.64 -20.59 2.39
N ILE A 67 -21.00 -21.63 3.13
CA ILE A 67 -22.03 -22.61 2.74
C ILE A 67 -23.34 -22.17 3.39
N TYR A 68 -24.41 -22.23 2.61
CA TYR A 68 -25.74 -21.81 3.02
C TYR A 68 -26.79 -22.84 2.61
N ASN A 69 -27.97 -22.72 3.20
CA ASN A 69 -29.10 -23.60 2.89
C ASN A 69 -29.67 -23.27 1.50
N THR A 70 -29.66 -24.25 0.60
CA THR A 70 -30.17 -24.16 -0.78
C THR A 70 -31.56 -24.80 -0.95
N SER A 71 -32.20 -25.22 0.14
CA SER A 71 -33.58 -25.72 0.09
C SER A 71 -34.53 -24.58 -0.31
N ASN A 72 -35.47 -24.84 -1.21
CA ASN A 72 -36.44 -23.85 -1.70
C ASN A 72 -37.52 -23.52 -0.66
N THR A 73 -37.11 -23.01 0.50
CA THR A 73 -37.94 -22.76 1.68
C THR A 73 -37.54 -21.43 2.33
N ALA A 74 -38.25 -21.04 3.42
CA ALA A 74 -37.97 -19.80 4.15
C ALA A 74 -36.53 -19.63 4.63
N THR A 75 -35.81 -20.74 4.80
CA THR A 75 -34.42 -20.77 5.24
C THR A 75 -33.41 -20.65 4.10
N PHE A 76 -33.85 -20.46 2.85
CA PHE A 76 -32.93 -20.27 1.73
C PHE A 76 -31.96 -19.11 2.01
N GLY A 77 -30.68 -19.34 1.76
CA GLY A 77 -29.62 -18.36 2.00
C GLY A 77 -29.18 -18.23 3.46
N ASP A 78 -29.76 -19.00 4.39
CA ASP A 78 -29.28 -19.04 5.77
C ASP A 78 -27.93 -19.76 5.86
N ILE A 79 -26.98 -19.18 6.59
CA ILE A 79 -25.64 -19.72 6.74
C ILE A 79 -25.68 -21.03 7.51
N THR A 80 -25.08 -22.08 6.96
CA THR A 80 -24.85 -23.36 7.65
C THR A 80 -23.38 -23.52 8.05
N THR A 81 -22.44 -22.96 7.29
CA THR A 81 -21.01 -22.94 7.64
C THR A 81 -20.34 -21.69 7.06
N PHE A 82 -19.58 -20.98 7.88
CA PHE A 82 -19.02 -19.67 7.47
C PHE A 82 -17.69 -19.74 6.72
N ASN A 83 -16.89 -20.80 6.92
CA ASN A 83 -15.56 -20.99 6.31
C ASN A 83 -14.67 -19.74 6.43
N ALA A 84 -13.96 -19.34 5.37
CA ALA A 84 -12.98 -18.25 5.37
C ALA A 84 -13.46 -16.96 4.70
N ALA A 85 -14.77 -16.80 4.45
CA ALA A 85 -15.30 -15.55 3.92
C ALA A 85 -14.99 -14.36 4.84
N GLY A 86 -14.53 -13.25 4.25
CA GLY A 86 -14.09 -12.05 4.95
C GLY A 86 -12.81 -12.19 5.76
N ALA A 87 -12.11 -13.33 5.68
CA ALA A 87 -10.80 -13.49 6.29
C ALA A 87 -9.77 -12.63 5.55
N TYR A 88 -8.86 -12.03 6.31
CA TYR A 88 -7.83 -11.17 5.77
C TYR A 88 -6.59 -11.17 6.66
N GLU A 89 -5.44 -10.84 6.11
CA GLU A 89 -4.21 -10.60 6.87
C GLU A 89 -3.17 -9.84 6.05
N PHE A 90 -2.20 -9.24 6.75
CA PHE A 90 -1.12 -8.48 6.13
C PHE A 90 0.17 -9.29 6.11
N ASN A 91 0.95 -9.15 5.04
CA ASN A 91 2.20 -9.87 4.89
C ASN A 91 3.23 -9.07 4.08
N THR A 92 4.44 -9.62 3.96
CA THR A 92 5.50 -9.08 3.12
C THR A 92 5.98 -10.16 2.16
N ILE A 93 6.23 -9.81 0.90
CA ILE A 93 6.77 -10.74 -0.09
C ILE A 93 8.25 -11.03 0.22
N CYS A 94 8.61 -12.30 0.39
CA CYS A 94 10.00 -12.74 0.52
C CYS A 94 10.65 -13.08 -0.81
N THR A 95 9.97 -13.89 -1.63
CA THR A 95 10.50 -14.34 -2.92
C THR A 95 9.39 -14.40 -3.95
N ILE A 96 9.75 -14.20 -5.21
CA ILE A 96 8.88 -14.35 -6.36
C ILE A 96 9.58 -15.30 -7.33
N ASN A 97 8.96 -16.43 -7.64
CA ASN A 97 9.46 -17.40 -8.62
C ASN A 97 8.35 -17.72 -9.62
N GLY A 98 8.42 -17.10 -10.80
CA GLY A 98 7.30 -17.06 -11.73
C GLY A 98 6.07 -16.44 -11.05
N ASN A 99 4.98 -17.19 -11.00
CA ASN A 99 3.73 -16.78 -10.34
C ASN A 99 3.63 -17.20 -8.86
N ASN A 100 4.66 -17.84 -8.31
CA ASN A 100 4.69 -18.25 -6.91
C ASN A 100 5.29 -17.13 -6.06
N VAL A 101 4.51 -16.64 -5.10
CA VAL A 101 4.84 -15.55 -4.18
C VAL A 101 4.96 -16.14 -2.78
N GLN A 102 6.19 -16.28 -2.30
CA GLN A 102 6.45 -16.72 -0.94
C GLN A 102 6.34 -15.54 0.01
N LEU A 103 5.62 -15.73 1.12
CA LEU A 103 5.35 -14.69 2.08
C LEU A 103 6.20 -14.83 3.34
N ARG A 104 6.48 -13.71 3.98
CA ARG A 104 7.33 -13.63 5.18
C ARG A 104 6.68 -14.28 6.38
N ASP A 105 5.52 -13.80 6.75
CA ASP A 105 4.83 -14.16 7.99
C ASP A 105 3.95 -15.39 7.73
N GLN A 106 3.89 -16.36 8.66
CA GLN A 106 3.04 -17.54 8.49
C GLN A 106 1.58 -17.13 8.34
N PHE A 107 0.82 -17.82 7.47
CA PHE A 107 -0.62 -17.57 7.34
C PHE A 107 -1.32 -17.66 8.70
N VAL A 108 -2.09 -16.63 9.06
CA VAL A 108 -2.93 -16.62 10.28
C VAL A 108 -4.22 -17.37 9.99
N ASN A 109 -4.75 -17.16 8.80
CA ASN A 109 -5.99 -17.75 8.33
C ASN A 109 -5.75 -18.93 7.40
N SER A 110 -6.72 -19.86 7.36
CA SER A 110 -6.77 -20.90 6.34
C SER A 110 -7.62 -20.42 5.17
N TYR A 111 -6.98 -20.19 4.02
CA TYR A 111 -7.63 -19.70 2.81
C TYR A 111 -8.04 -20.84 1.87
N SER A 112 -9.13 -20.64 1.14
CA SER A 112 -9.61 -21.54 0.09
C SER A 112 -9.86 -20.74 -1.19
N VAL A 113 -9.15 -21.10 -2.26
CA VAL A 113 -9.23 -20.39 -3.55
C VAL A 113 -10.64 -20.41 -4.17
N GLY A 114 -11.45 -21.42 -3.86
CA GLY A 114 -12.87 -21.46 -4.25
C GLY A 114 -13.71 -20.35 -3.60
N GLY A 115 -13.21 -19.74 -2.52
CA GLY A 115 -13.78 -18.56 -1.88
C GLY A 115 -13.30 -17.22 -2.45
N GLN A 116 -12.66 -17.22 -3.63
CA GLN A 116 -12.13 -16.02 -4.29
C GLN A 116 -11.16 -15.23 -3.40
N VAL A 117 -9.94 -15.74 -3.35
CA VAL A 117 -8.82 -15.13 -2.64
C VAL A 117 -8.11 -14.17 -3.57
N GLN A 118 -7.86 -12.95 -3.09
CA GLN A 118 -7.04 -11.96 -3.78
C GLN A 118 -5.84 -11.55 -2.93
N LEU A 119 -4.72 -11.31 -3.61
CA LEU A 119 -3.57 -10.62 -3.06
C LEU A 119 -3.62 -9.17 -3.53
N VAL A 120 -3.52 -8.22 -2.61
CA VAL A 120 -3.64 -6.78 -2.87
C VAL A 120 -2.35 -6.10 -2.43
N THR A 121 -1.73 -5.32 -3.30
CA THR A 121 -0.54 -4.53 -2.90
C THR A 121 -0.94 -3.49 -1.87
N MET A 122 -0.15 -3.29 -0.83
CA MET A 122 -0.40 -2.27 0.19
C MET A 122 0.80 -1.31 0.22
N PRO A 123 0.74 -0.15 -0.46
CA PRO A 123 1.85 0.79 -0.46
C PRO A 123 2.24 1.25 0.95
N SER A 124 3.54 1.30 1.22
CA SER A 124 4.11 1.74 2.50
C SER A 124 4.86 3.06 2.35
N TYR A 125 4.44 4.07 3.09
CA TYR A 125 5.00 5.42 3.06
C TYR A 125 5.75 5.76 4.35
N SER A 126 6.66 6.72 4.31
CA SER A 126 7.16 7.35 5.54
C SER A 126 6.11 8.28 6.13
N SER A 127 5.51 9.13 5.29
CA SER A 127 4.29 9.90 5.56
C SER A 127 3.66 10.28 4.23
N VAL A 128 2.33 10.35 4.18
CA VAL A 128 1.57 10.51 2.94
C VAL A 128 0.41 11.47 3.13
N THR A 129 0.16 12.31 2.12
CA THR A 129 -1.02 13.18 2.03
C THR A 129 -1.94 12.68 0.92
N ILE A 130 -3.18 12.35 1.26
CA ILE A 130 -4.26 12.13 0.30
C ILE A 130 -4.69 13.52 -0.19
N SER A 131 -4.22 13.90 -1.36
CA SER A 131 -4.36 15.27 -1.90
C SER A 131 -5.33 15.37 -3.08
N GLY A 132 -5.65 14.22 -3.69
CA GLY A 132 -6.74 14.05 -4.65
C GLY A 132 -7.52 12.79 -4.31
N ALA A 133 -8.70 12.63 -4.94
CA ALA A 133 -9.57 11.49 -4.68
C ALA A 133 -8.83 10.16 -4.91
N VAL A 134 -8.89 9.26 -3.93
CA VAL A 134 -8.37 7.88 -4.02
C VAL A 134 -9.55 6.93 -4.11
N THR A 135 -9.44 5.89 -4.92
CA THR A 135 -10.51 4.90 -5.12
C THR A 135 -9.93 3.51 -5.37
N ALA A 136 -10.76 2.46 -5.34
CA ALA A 136 -10.36 1.11 -5.72
C ALA A 136 -10.70 0.83 -7.19
N GLY A 137 -10.03 -0.18 -7.78
CA GLY A 137 -10.66 -0.89 -8.89
C GLY A 137 -11.92 -1.59 -8.38
N SER A 138 -13.06 -1.45 -9.05
CA SER A 138 -14.31 -2.10 -8.63
C SER A 138 -14.15 -3.62 -8.51
N TRP A 139 -14.91 -4.23 -7.60
CA TRP A 139 -14.98 -5.70 -7.51
C TRP A 139 -15.38 -6.34 -8.84
N ASP A 140 -14.51 -7.23 -9.32
CA ASP A 140 -14.76 -8.10 -10.46
C ASP A 140 -15.06 -9.52 -9.94
N PRO A 141 -16.33 -9.99 -10.01
CA PRO A 141 -16.71 -11.31 -9.55
C PRO A 141 -16.18 -12.45 -10.43
N THR A 142 -15.71 -12.15 -11.65
CA THR A 142 -15.11 -13.14 -12.56
C THR A 142 -13.67 -13.41 -12.17
N ALA A 143 -12.87 -12.36 -12.00
CA ALA A 143 -11.49 -12.47 -11.53
C ALA A 143 -11.40 -12.76 -10.02
N GLY A 144 -12.40 -12.36 -9.25
CA GLY A 144 -12.40 -12.43 -7.78
C GLY A 144 -11.47 -11.39 -7.15
N THR A 145 -11.37 -10.19 -7.74
CA THR A 145 -10.39 -9.16 -7.35
C THR A 145 -11.01 -7.75 -7.34
N GLY A 146 -10.40 -6.82 -6.61
CA GLY A 146 -10.84 -5.42 -6.52
C GLY A 146 -11.57 -5.08 -5.21
N GLY A 147 -12.14 -3.89 -5.15
CA GLY A 147 -13.01 -3.39 -4.07
C GLY A 147 -12.31 -2.91 -2.81
N ILE A 148 -10.98 -2.86 -2.78
CA ILE A 148 -10.20 -2.54 -1.56
C ILE A 148 -9.24 -1.39 -1.83
N VAL A 149 -9.26 -0.38 -0.96
CA VAL A 149 -8.17 0.57 -0.77
C VAL A 149 -7.42 0.22 0.51
N ALA A 150 -6.12 -0.03 0.43
CA ALA A 150 -5.28 -0.31 1.59
C ALA A 150 -3.91 0.38 1.49
N LEU A 151 -3.51 1.12 2.52
CA LEU A 151 -2.19 1.75 2.57
C LEU A 151 -1.67 1.86 4.00
N GLU A 152 -0.36 1.90 4.16
CA GLU A 152 0.28 2.13 5.45
C GLU A 152 1.30 3.28 5.40
N ALA A 153 1.53 3.90 6.55
CA ALA A 153 2.64 4.82 6.75
C ALA A 153 3.33 4.56 8.09
N SER A 154 4.66 4.69 8.13
CA SER A 154 5.42 4.61 9.39
C SER A 154 5.29 5.87 10.26
N GLY A 155 4.86 6.99 9.68
CA GLY A 155 4.56 8.25 10.35
C GLY A 155 3.08 8.62 10.28
N THR A 156 2.72 9.54 9.39
CA THR A 156 1.37 10.12 9.31
C THR A 156 0.69 9.86 7.97
N ILE A 157 -0.60 9.53 8.00
CA ILE A 157 -1.51 9.63 6.86
C ILE A 157 -2.35 10.90 7.05
N THR A 158 -2.23 11.87 6.12
CA THR A 158 -3.00 13.12 6.14
C THR A 158 -4.12 13.09 5.10
N LEU A 159 -5.37 13.22 5.53
CA LEU A 159 -6.58 13.19 4.69
C LEU A 159 -7.02 14.60 4.29
N SER A 160 -6.57 15.08 3.13
CA SER A 160 -7.00 16.37 2.55
C SER A 160 -8.01 16.21 1.39
N ALA A 161 -8.20 14.98 0.90
CA ALA A 161 -9.16 14.61 -0.12
C ALA A 161 -9.80 13.26 0.23
N ASP A 162 -10.88 12.92 -0.48
CA ASP A 162 -11.69 11.74 -0.18
C ASP A 162 -10.98 10.43 -0.60
N ILE A 163 -11.20 9.39 0.21
CA ILE A 163 -11.01 8.00 -0.21
C ILE A 163 -12.42 7.41 -0.39
N ASP A 164 -12.78 7.07 -1.62
CA ASP A 164 -14.13 6.62 -1.97
C ASP A 164 -14.11 5.25 -2.65
N VAL A 165 -14.71 4.27 -1.97
CA VAL A 165 -14.97 2.90 -2.45
C VAL A 165 -16.46 2.58 -2.45
N SER A 166 -17.32 3.59 -2.50
CA SER A 166 -18.77 3.43 -2.50
C SER A 166 -19.24 2.67 -3.75
N GLY A 167 -20.09 1.65 -3.56
CA GLY A 167 -20.58 0.79 -4.64
C GLY A 167 -19.53 -0.10 -5.32
N GLN A 168 -18.32 -0.23 -4.74
CA GLN A 168 -17.21 -1.01 -5.32
C GLN A 168 -17.01 -2.40 -4.68
N GLY A 169 -17.93 -2.82 -3.82
CA GLY A 169 -18.03 -4.17 -3.23
C GLY A 169 -18.87 -5.13 -4.08
N PHE A 170 -19.59 -6.07 -3.45
CA PHE A 170 -20.35 -7.09 -4.18
C PHE A 170 -21.40 -6.47 -5.11
N GLN A 171 -21.56 -7.06 -6.30
CA GLN A 171 -22.45 -6.52 -7.33
C GLN A 171 -23.92 -6.73 -6.99
N GLY A 172 -24.75 -5.75 -7.32
CA GLY A 172 -26.21 -5.91 -7.28
C GLY A 172 -26.71 -6.92 -8.31
N GLY A 173 -27.92 -7.44 -8.11
CA GLY A 173 -28.58 -8.31 -9.08
C GLY A 173 -28.75 -7.55 -10.41
N PRO A 174 -28.16 -8.03 -11.52
CA PRO A 174 -28.27 -7.35 -12.80
C PRO A 174 -29.69 -7.48 -13.34
N LEU A 175 -30.10 -6.52 -14.17
CA LEU A 175 -31.41 -6.53 -14.82
C LEU A 175 -31.59 -7.76 -15.73
N VAL A 176 -32.76 -8.38 -15.63
CA VAL A 176 -33.25 -9.47 -16.45
C VAL A 176 -34.70 -9.18 -16.82
N ASN A 177 -34.89 -8.72 -18.05
CA ASN A 177 -36.20 -8.46 -18.62
C ASN A 177 -36.88 -9.75 -19.08
N TRP A 178 -38.11 -9.98 -18.62
CA TRP A 178 -38.98 -11.07 -19.02
C TRP A 178 -40.11 -10.58 -19.96
N PRO A 179 -39.89 -10.36 -21.26
CA PRO A 179 -40.88 -9.73 -22.13
C PRO A 179 -42.13 -10.60 -22.36
N SER A 180 -43.22 -10.00 -22.84
CA SER A 180 -44.38 -10.74 -23.37
C SER A 180 -44.08 -11.29 -24.78
N PRO A 181 -44.53 -12.51 -25.17
CA PRO A 181 -45.44 -13.42 -24.47
C PRO A 181 -44.75 -14.42 -23.53
N THR A 182 -43.43 -14.31 -23.30
CA THR A 182 -42.68 -15.21 -22.40
C THR A 182 -42.98 -15.01 -20.92
N TYR A 183 -43.54 -13.85 -20.56
CA TYR A 183 -44.21 -13.53 -19.30
C TYR A 183 -45.72 -13.77 -19.43
N ASP A 184 -46.22 -14.75 -18.68
CA ASP A 184 -47.66 -14.90 -18.44
C ASP A 184 -47.85 -15.03 -16.92
N CYS A 185 -48.74 -14.24 -16.36
CA CYS A 185 -49.05 -14.30 -14.94
C CYS A 185 -50.50 -14.73 -14.79
N SER A 186 -50.74 -15.69 -13.91
CA SER A 186 -52.06 -16.27 -13.69
C SER A 186 -52.58 -15.84 -12.34
N PHE A 187 -53.85 -15.41 -12.28
CA PHE A 187 -54.53 -15.14 -11.02
C PHE A 187 -54.62 -16.39 -10.12
N PHE A 188 -54.61 -17.60 -10.70
CA PHE A 188 -54.65 -18.85 -9.95
C PHE A 188 -53.28 -19.27 -9.38
N ASP A 189 -52.19 -18.67 -9.85
CA ASP A 189 -50.84 -19.04 -9.45
C ASP A 189 -50.31 -18.13 -8.34
N SER A 190 -49.51 -18.70 -7.44
CA SER A 190 -48.80 -17.94 -6.41
C SER A 190 -47.28 -18.16 -6.54
N TYR A 191 -46.56 -17.07 -6.76
CA TYR A 191 -45.11 -17.09 -6.98
C TYR A 191 -44.38 -16.95 -5.65
N THR A 192 -44.30 -18.03 -4.88
CA THR A 192 -43.80 -18.03 -3.49
C THR A 192 -42.39 -18.58 -3.32
N ALA A 193 -41.81 -19.18 -4.37
CA ALA A 193 -40.53 -19.86 -4.26
C ALA A 193 -39.40 -18.88 -3.93
N TYR A 194 -38.39 -19.38 -3.21
CA TYR A 194 -37.21 -18.66 -2.78
C TYR A 194 -36.12 -18.65 -3.85
N TYR A 195 -36.13 -19.65 -4.72
CA TYR A 195 -35.42 -19.56 -5.98
C TYR A 195 -36.22 -20.10 -7.15
N TYR A 196 -35.83 -19.64 -8.34
CA TYR A 196 -36.26 -20.18 -9.63
C TYR A 196 -35.02 -20.45 -10.50
N PRO A 197 -35.00 -21.56 -11.26
CA PRO A 197 -34.03 -21.71 -12.34
C PRO A 197 -34.30 -20.68 -13.43
N PHE A 198 -33.26 -20.31 -14.19
CA PHE A 198 -33.44 -19.45 -15.34
C PHE A 198 -34.32 -20.16 -16.38
N GLN A 199 -35.52 -19.64 -16.62
CA GLN A 199 -36.46 -20.17 -17.62
C GLN A 199 -36.82 -19.05 -18.60
N THR A 200 -36.53 -19.22 -19.88
CA THR A 200 -36.84 -18.21 -20.93
C THR A 200 -38.33 -18.03 -21.22
N SER A 201 -39.21 -18.80 -20.58
CA SER A 201 -40.66 -18.73 -20.72
C SER A 201 -41.37 -19.36 -19.52
N GLY A 202 -42.51 -18.79 -19.11
CA GLY A 202 -43.40 -19.36 -18.10
C GLY A 202 -43.63 -18.46 -16.90
N ASN A 203 -44.45 -18.91 -15.96
CA ASN A 203 -44.98 -18.06 -14.89
C ASN A 203 -43.99 -17.94 -13.70
N PHE A 204 -42.99 -18.81 -13.61
CA PHE A 204 -42.09 -18.94 -12.45
C PHE A 204 -40.79 -18.13 -12.63
N THR A 205 -40.94 -16.83 -12.86
CA THR A 205 -39.82 -15.89 -13.01
C THR A 205 -39.54 -15.12 -11.72
N GLY A 206 -38.31 -14.61 -11.61
CA GLY A 206 -37.88 -13.74 -10.53
C GLY A 206 -36.74 -12.84 -11.00
N GLY A 207 -36.56 -11.71 -10.33
CA GLY A 207 -35.35 -10.91 -10.47
C GLY A 207 -34.14 -11.66 -9.91
N LYS A 208 -32.95 -11.33 -10.41
CA LYS A 208 -31.70 -11.91 -9.95
C LYS A 208 -31.34 -11.40 -8.55
N LYS A 209 -30.84 -12.32 -7.72
CA LYS A 209 -30.32 -12.00 -6.39
C LYS A 209 -29.08 -11.11 -6.50
N GLY A 210 -28.83 -10.30 -5.47
CA GLY A 210 -27.57 -9.59 -5.31
C GLY A 210 -26.47 -10.53 -4.86
N GLU A 211 -25.23 -10.17 -5.18
CA GLU A 211 -24.05 -10.93 -4.79
C GLU A 211 -23.76 -10.78 -3.28
N GLY A 212 -23.24 -11.84 -2.67
CA GLY A 212 -22.78 -11.82 -1.28
C GLY A 212 -21.57 -12.73 -1.05
N VAL A 213 -21.28 -13.03 0.22
CA VAL A 213 -20.21 -13.94 0.65
C VAL A 213 -20.47 -15.41 0.27
N GLY A 214 -21.71 -15.74 -0.09
CA GLY A 214 -22.07 -17.00 -0.74
C GLY A 214 -21.82 -16.93 -2.25
N ALA A 215 -21.32 -18.02 -2.83
CA ALA A 215 -21.29 -18.18 -4.28
C ALA A 215 -22.69 -18.47 -4.81
N TYR A 216 -22.99 -18.03 -6.04
CA TYR A 216 -24.22 -18.44 -6.72
C TYR A 216 -24.23 -19.96 -6.90
N THR A 217 -25.37 -20.57 -6.61
CA THR A 217 -25.65 -21.94 -7.04
C THR A 217 -26.34 -21.89 -8.40
N THR A 218 -25.82 -22.65 -9.36
CA THR A 218 -26.40 -22.73 -10.70
C THR A 218 -27.87 -23.17 -10.64
N GLY A 219 -28.77 -22.37 -11.21
CA GLY A 219 -30.21 -22.63 -11.21
C GLY A 219 -30.96 -22.08 -9.99
N GLU A 220 -30.29 -21.36 -9.10
CA GLU A 220 -30.89 -20.77 -7.89
C GLU A 220 -30.70 -19.24 -7.82
N GLU A 221 -30.26 -18.61 -8.90
CA GLU A 221 -29.84 -17.21 -8.93
C GLU A 221 -31.00 -16.21 -8.87
N TYR A 222 -32.23 -16.65 -9.14
CA TYR A 222 -33.41 -15.79 -9.29
C TYR A 222 -34.42 -15.97 -8.16
N GLY A 223 -35.26 -14.98 -7.91
CA GLY A 223 -36.35 -15.03 -6.94
C GLY A 223 -35.98 -14.51 -5.54
N ARG A 224 -36.95 -14.59 -4.62
CA ARG A 224 -36.95 -13.82 -3.36
C ARG A 224 -35.99 -14.22 -2.27
N GLY A 225 -35.47 -15.44 -2.31
CA GLY A 225 -34.46 -15.89 -1.36
C GLY A 225 -33.23 -14.99 -1.41
N LYS A 226 -32.68 -14.66 -0.26
CA LYS A 226 -31.39 -13.94 -0.14
C LYS A 226 -30.21 -14.85 -0.50
N LEU A 227 -29.12 -14.28 -0.97
CA LEU A 227 -27.84 -14.98 -1.16
C LEU A 227 -26.90 -14.63 -0.01
N VAL A 228 -27.17 -15.21 1.17
CA VAL A 228 -26.52 -14.83 2.42
C VAL A 228 -26.72 -13.34 2.70
N ASN A 229 -25.70 -12.50 2.53
CA ASN A 229 -25.80 -11.06 2.68
C ASN A 229 -26.13 -10.34 1.36
N GLY A 230 -26.23 -11.03 0.23
CA GLY A 230 -26.83 -10.50 -1.00
C GLY A 230 -28.36 -10.50 -0.90
N GLY A 231 -29.00 -9.40 -1.30
CA GLY A 231 -30.45 -9.26 -1.27
C GLY A 231 -31.15 -10.19 -2.26
N GLY A 232 -32.32 -10.71 -1.91
CA GLY A 232 -33.14 -11.52 -2.81
C GLY A 232 -33.78 -10.68 -3.92
N GLY A 233 -33.98 -11.26 -5.10
CA GLY A 233 -34.70 -10.57 -6.18
C GLY A 233 -36.22 -10.51 -5.94
N GLY A 234 -36.95 -9.69 -6.69
CA GLY A 234 -38.41 -9.72 -6.66
C GLY A 234 -38.95 -10.99 -7.34
N ASN A 235 -39.97 -11.66 -6.78
CA ASN A 235 -40.69 -12.68 -7.54
C ASN A 235 -41.63 -12.04 -8.57
N ASN A 236 -42.10 -12.87 -9.50
CA ASN A 236 -43.15 -12.51 -10.45
C ASN A 236 -44.36 -11.84 -9.74
N THR A 237 -44.43 -10.55 -9.93
CA THR A 237 -45.46 -9.77 -10.63
C THR A 237 -45.06 -8.33 -10.32
N ASN A 238 -43.84 -7.97 -10.75
CA ASN A 238 -43.18 -6.68 -10.54
C ASN A 238 -43.05 -6.30 -9.06
N THR A 239 -42.65 -7.28 -8.23
CA THR A 239 -42.28 -7.05 -6.84
C THR A 239 -40.86 -6.50 -6.73
N GLY A 240 -40.59 -5.78 -5.64
CA GLY A 240 -39.29 -5.15 -5.41
C GLY A 240 -38.23 -6.14 -4.91
N GLY A 241 -36.97 -5.83 -5.20
CA GLY A 241 -35.81 -6.55 -4.70
C GLY A 241 -35.47 -6.18 -3.25
N GLY A 242 -34.90 -7.13 -2.51
CA GLY A 242 -34.39 -6.91 -1.15
C GLY A 242 -33.05 -6.18 -1.16
N GLY A 243 -32.78 -5.37 -0.14
CA GLY A 243 -31.48 -4.72 0.02
C GLY A 243 -30.39 -5.69 0.44
N GLY A 244 -29.12 -5.39 0.12
CA GLY A 244 -27.97 -6.15 0.59
C GLY A 244 -27.71 -5.93 2.09
N GLY A 245 -26.93 -6.82 2.71
CA GLY A 245 -26.50 -6.76 4.11
C GLY A 245 -24.98 -6.67 4.29
N ASN A 246 -24.56 -6.14 5.44
CA ASN A 246 -23.19 -6.20 5.95
C ASN A 246 -23.23 -6.30 7.48
N TYR A 247 -22.87 -5.27 8.24
CA TYR A 247 -23.07 -5.29 9.69
C TYR A 247 -24.57 -5.24 10.00
N GLY A 248 -25.27 -4.30 9.38
CA GLY A 248 -26.73 -4.26 9.35
C GLY A 248 -27.29 -5.23 8.32
N ALA A 249 -28.44 -5.84 8.61
CA ALA A 249 -29.21 -6.59 7.62
C ALA A 249 -29.83 -5.64 6.58
N GLY A 250 -30.05 -6.15 5.37
CA GLY A 250 -30.79 -5.46 4.32
C GLY A 250 -32.30 -5.44 4.59
N GLY A 251 -32.99 -4.46 4.03
CA GLY A 251 -34.43 -4.31 4.09
C GLY A 251 -35.16 -5.19 3.07
N ALA A 252 -36.41 -5.53 3.34
CA ALA A 252 -37.26 -6.26 2.41
C ALA A 252 -37.72 -5.37 1.25
N GLY A 253 -37.92 -5.97 0.07
CA GLY A 253 -38.57 -5.32 -1.07
C GLY A 253 -40.08 -5.17 -0.86
N GLY A 254 -40.73 -4.36 -1.70
CA GLY A 254 -42.15 -4.08 -1.65
C GLY A 254 -42.97 -5.00 -2.55
N GLN A 255 -44.23 -5.21 -2.18
CA GLN A 255 -45.23 -5.95 -2.93
C GLN A 255 -45.86 -5.10 -4.03
N ARG A 256 -46.43 -5.75 -5.04
CA ARG A 256 -47.43 -5.11 -5.91
C ARG A 256 -48.74 -5.00 -5.12
N ALA A 257 -49.15 -3.78 -4.83
CA ALA A 257 -50.34 -3.46 -4.04
C ALA A 257 -51.56 -3.09 -4.92
N GLY A 258 -52.75 -3.03 -4.32
CA GLY A 258 -53.94 -2.45 -4.98
C GLY A 258 -54.47 -3.23 -6.18
N VAL A 259 -54.16 -4.53 -6.27
CA VAL A 259 -54.69 -5.49 -7.25
C VAL A 259 -56.01 -6.09 -6.73
N THR A 260 -57.02 -6.19 -7.60
CA THR A 260 -58.31 -6.84 -7.29
C THR A 260 -58.24 -8.35 -7.57
N GLY A 261 -59.24 -9.11 -7.12
CA GLY A 261 -59.25 -10.58 -7.12
C GLY A 261 -59.28 -11.29 -8.48
N PHE A 262 -58.95 -10.64 -9.59
CA PHE A 262 -58.71 -11.31 -10.89
C PHE A 262 -57.40 -10.86 -11.56
N ASN A 263 -56.56 -10.12 -10.84
CA ASN A 263 -55.26 -9.64 -11.31
C ASN A 263 -54.12 -10.49 -10.74
N CYS A 264 -52.99 -10.54 -11.46
CA CYS A 264 -51.78 -11.20 -10.99
C CYS A 264 -51.27 -10.58 -9.68
N GLN A 265 -51.05 -11.43 -8.68
CA GLN A 265 -50.67 -10.99 -7.34
C GLN A 265 -49.15 -10.99 -7.15
N GLY A 266 -48.59 -9.85 -6.74
CA GLY A 266 -47.18 -9.70 -6.41
C GLY A 266 -46.94 -9.60 -4.89
N LEU A 267 -47.23 -10.67 -4.14
CA LEU A 267 -47.18 -10.67 -2.67
C LEU A 267 -45.83 -11.09 -2.07
N ASN A 268 -44.88 -11.54 -2.89
CA ASN A 268 -43.67 -12.23 -2.44
C ASN A 268 -42.39 -11.49 -2.89
N PRO A 269 -42.11 -10.30 -2.33
CA PRO A 269 -40.93 -9.53 -2.69
C PRO A 269 -39.64 -10.15 -2.17
N GLY A 270 -38.53 -9.60 -2.66
CA GLY A 270 -37.19 -9.98 -2.28
C GLY A 270 -36.92 -9.80 -0.79
N ILE A 271 -36.27 -10.80 -0.20
CA ILE A 271 -35.87 -10.79 1.21
C ILE A 271 -34.53 -10.06 1.33
N GLY A 272 -34.39 -9.18 2.34
CA GLY A 272 -33.14 -8.49 2.60
C GLY A 272 -32.00 -9.44 2.96
N GLY A 273 -30.77 -9.06 2.60
CA GLY A 273 -29.55 -9.80 2.93
C GLY A 273 -29.32 -9.89 4.45
N LEU A 274 -28.70 -11.00 4.87
CA LEU A 274 -28.34 -11.24 6.28
C LEU A 274 -27.35 -10.20 6.81
N SER A 275 -27.48 -9.92 8.11
CA SER A 275 -26.41 -9.32 8.90
C SER A 275 -25.27 -10.32 9.10
N LEU A 276 -24.04 -9.84 8.96
CA LEU A 276 -22.79 -10.57 9.21
C LEU A 276 -22.13 -10.16 10.54
N SER A 277 -22.79 -9.36 11.38
CA SER A 277 -22.20 -8.81 12.60
C SER A 277 -21.80 -9.88 13.64
N THR A 278 -22.43 -11.06 13.60
CA THR A 278 -22.09 -12.19 14.46
C THR A 278 -20.88 -12.99 13.98
N TYR A 279 -20.45 -12.77 12.73
CA TYR A 279 -19.36 -13.52 12.09
C TYR A 279 -18.09 -12.70 11.86
N GLY A 280 -18.13 -11.38 12.11
CA GLY A 280 -16.99 -10.49 11.92
C GLY A 280 -16.98 -9.31 12.88
N TYR A 281 -16.08 -8.37 12.64
CA TYR A 281 -15.97 -7.13 13.42
C TYR A 281 -15.76 -7.34 14.92
N SER A 282 -15.08 -8.43 15.30
CA SER A 282 -14.67 -8.74 16.67
C SER A 282 -13.22 -9.21 16.66
N THR A 283 -12.49 -9.04 17.77
CA THR A 283 -11.10 -9.51 17.86
C THR A 283 -10.97 -11.02 17.74
N GLY A 284 -12.00 -11.78 18.16
CA GLY A 284 -12.01 -13.24 18.06
C GLY A 284 -12.23 -13.75 16.64
N SER A 285 -13.18 -13.17 15.88
CA SER A 285 -13.49 -13.61 14.52
C SER A 285 -12.63 -12.92 13.46
N ASN A 286 -12.24 -11.66 13.73
CA ASN A 286 -11.41 -10.78 12.91
C ASN A 286 -11.65 -10.87 11.40
N ARG A 287 -12.91 -10.66 11.00
CA ARG A 287 -13.36 -10.66 9.60
C ARG A 287 -14.01 -9.35 9.22
N ILE A 288 -13.87 -9.02 7.95
CA ILE A 288 -14.42 -7.81 7.32
C ILE A 288 -15.01 -8.18 5.96
N PHE A 289 -16.07 -7.48 5.56
CA PHE A 289 -16.85 -7.87 4.39
C PHE A 289 -17.08 -6.68 3.47
N PHE A 290 -17.07 -6.93 2.16
CA PHE A 290 -17.76 -6.05 1.22
C PHE A 290 -19.24 -5.95 1.61
N GLY A 291 -19.85 -4.81 1.30
CA GLY A 291 -21.30 -4.71 1.30
C GLY A 291 -21.90 -5.71 0.33
N GLY A 292 -22.95 -6.43 0.74
CA GLY A 292 -23.73 -7.26 -0.17
C GLY A 292 -24.47 -6.41 -1.21
N GLY A 293 -24.60 -6.93 -2.43
CA GLY A 293 -25.42 -6.32 -3.46
C GLY A 293 -26.91 -6.42 -3.14
N GLY A 294 -27.69 -5.43 -3.54
CA GLY A 294 -29.15 -5.52 -3.55
C GLY A 294 -29.65 -6.50 -4.61
N GLY A 295 -30.84 -7.06 -4.42
CA GLY A 295 -31.52 -7.86 -5.43
C GLY A 295 -32.23 -6.99 -6.46
N GLU A 296 -32.38 -7.50 -7.67
CA GLU A 296 -33.17 -6.89 -8.73
C GLU A 296 -34.67 -6.86 -8.37
N GLY A 297 -35.38 -5.80 -8.76
CA GLY A 297 -36.84 -5.81 -8.79
C GLY A 297 -37.35 -6.53 -10.03
N HIS A 298 -38.38 -7.37 -9.91
CA HIS A 298 -38.90 -8.11 -11.07
C HIS A 298 -39.32 -7.15 -12.19
N GLU A 299 -38.92 -7.42 -13.43
CA GLU A 299 -39.31 -6.63 -14.59
C GLU A 299 -39.73 -7.44 -15.81
N ASN A 300 -40.61 -6.85 -16.63
CA ASN A 300 -41.08 -7.39 -17.89
C ASN A 300 -41.30 -6.32 -18.98
N ASN A 301 -41.04 -5.05 -18.69
CA ASN A 301 -41.19 -3.95 -19.63
C ASN A 301 -39.85 -3.30 -20.05
N GLY A 302 -38.71 -3.80 -19.55
CA GLY A 302 -37.38 -3.22 -19.83
C GLY A 302 -37.14 -1.88 -19.10
N VAL A 303 -37.98 -1.56 -18.11
CA VAL A 303 -37.96 -0.31 -17.34
C VAL A 303 -37.94 -0.58 -15.83
N GLY A 304 -37.41 -1.75 -15.44
CA GLY A 304 -37.05 -2.09 -14.07
C GLY A 304 -35.78 -1.40 -13.59
N THR A 305 -35.37 -1.68 -12.36
CA THR A 305 -34.05 -1.25 -11.85
C THR A 305 -33.27 -2.42 -11.27
N PRO A 306 -31.95 -2.50 -11.53
CA PRO A 306 -31.10 -3.54 -10.95
C PRO A 306 -30.99 -3.33 -9.44
N GLY A 307 -30.42 -4.32 -8.75
CA GLY A 307 -29.92 -4.09 -7.41
C GLY A 307 -28.73 -3.13 -7.39
N GLY A 308 -28.58 -2.37 -6.31
CA GLY A 308 -27.41 -1.53 -6.07
C GLY A 308 -26.20 -2.34 -5.61
N ASN A 309 -25.00 -1.95 -6.05
CA ASN A 309 -23.75 -2.56 -5.60
C ASN A 309 -23.44 -2.20 -4.13
N GLY A 310 -22.83 -3.12 -3.39
CA GLY A 310 -22.38 -2.85 -2.02
C GLY A 310 -21.10 -2.02 -1.97
N GLY A 311 -20.79 -1.46 -0.80
CA GLY A 311 -19.57 -0.69 -0.56
C GLY A 311 -18.31 -1.57 -0.45
N GLY A 312 -17.18 -1.00 -0.87
CA GLY A 312 -15.85 -1.63 -0.77
C GLY A 312 -15.25 -1.57 0.63
N ILE A 313 -13.93 -1.75 0.72
CA ILE A 313 -13.18 -1.74 1.98
C ILE A 313 -12.09 -0.67 1.94
N ILE A 314 -11.97 0.11 3.02
CA ILE A 314 -10.86 1.04 3.25
C ILE A 314 -10.04 0.56 4.45
N ILE A 315 -8.72 0.46 4.31
CA ILE A 315 -7.78 0.11 5.39
C ILE A 315 -6.67 1.13 5.45
N LEU A 316 -6.61 1.87 6.56
CA LEU A 316 -5.54 2.83 6.85
C LEU A 316 -4.75 2.38 8.07
N SER A 317 -3.44 2.27 7.94
CA SER A 317 -2.55 1.86 9.04
C SER A 317 -1.37 2.81 9.20
N ALA A 318 -1.36 3.59 10.28
CA ALA A 318 -0.25 4.48 10.61
C ALA A 318 -0.29 4.86 12.09
N PRO A 319 0.84 5.21 12.73
CA PRO A 319 0.82 5.74 14.09
C PRO A 319 -0.14 6.93 14.25
N THR A 320 -0.18 7.83 13.25
CA THR A 320 -1.09 8.98 13.22
C THR A 320 -1.90 9.02 11.93
N ILE A 321 -3.22 9.22 12.05
CA ILE A 321 -4.08 9.64 10.94
C ILE A 321 -4.58 11.06 11.25
N SER A 322 -4.41 11.98 10.30
CA SER A 322 -4.77 13.40 10.47
C SER A 322 -5.85 13.81 9.46
N GLY A 323 -7.00 14.27 9.94
CA GLY A 323 -8.10 14.79 9.12
C GLY A 323 -7.94 16.28 8.80
N LEU A 324 -7.90 16.62 7.52
CA LEU A 324 -7.83 17.99 6.98
C LEU A 324 -8.95 18.26 5.94
N GLY A 325 -10.10 17.60 6.10
CA GLY A 325 -11.29 17.82 5.27
C GLY A 325 -11.63 16.69 4.31
N GLY A 326 -10.75 15.69 4.15
CA GLY A 326 -11.06 14.47 3.39
C GLY A 326 -12.02 13.54 4.13
N ARG A 327 -12.87 12.85 3.36
CA ARG A 327 -13.84 11.85 3.84
C ARG A 327 -13.40 10.44 3.50
N LEU A 328 -13.88 9.46 4.27
CA LEU A 328 -13.71 8.03 3.99
C LEU A 328 -15.09 7.45 3.66
N LEU A 329 -15.31 7.02 2.42
CA LEU A 329 -16.62 6.63 1.90
C LEU A 329 -16.59 5.18 1.45
N ALA A 330 -17.41 4.34 2.09
CA ALA A 330 -17.63 2.95 1.76
C ALA A 330 -19.14 2.66 1.69
N ASP A 331 -19.91 3.57 1.10
CA ASP A 331 -21.37 3.47 1.04
C ASP A 331 -21.83 2.41 0.04
N GLY A 332 -23.00 1.83 0.29
CA GLY A 332 -23.73 1.06 -0.71
C GLY A 332 -24.39 1.98 -1.74
N ALA A 333 -24.54 1.50 -2.97
CA ALA A 333 -25.17 2.24 -4.06
C ALA A 333 -26.67 1.96 -4.16
N ILE A 334 -27.38 2.87 -4.83
CA ILE A 334 -28.70 2.61 -5.40
C ILE A 334 -28.53 1.99 -6.79
N GLY A 335 -29.44 1.09 -7.18
CA GLY A 335 -29.44 0.52 -8.53
C GLY A 335 -29.88 1.56 -9.58
N ALA A 336 -29.22 1.55 -10.74
CA ALA A 336 -29.49 2.50 -11.81
C ALA A 336 -29.76 1.81 -13.16
N ASN A 337 -30.84 2.20 -13.84
CA ASN A 337 -31.16 1.80 -15.21
C ASN A 337 -31.25 3.03 -16.12
N THR A 338 -30.33 3.17 -17.06
CA THR A 338 -30.30 4.32 -17.99
C THR A 338 -31.41 4.31 -19.04
N ALA A 339 -32.17 3.22 -19.17
CA ALA A 339 -33.36 3.16 -20.00
C ALA A 339 -34.57 3.90 -19.39
N CYS A 340 -34.57 4.13 -18.07
CA CYS A 340 -35.63 4.86 -17.38
C CYS A 340 -35.45 6.38 -17.47
N LEU A 341 -36.56 7.14 -17.41
CA LEU A 341 -36.56 8.61 -17.36
C LEU A 341 -35.78 9.16 -16.15
N ASP A 342 -35.91 8.52 -15.00
CA ASP A 342 -35.02 8.69 -13.84
C ASP A 342 -34.32 7.35 -13.61
N SER A 343 -33.00 7.34 -13.75
CA SER A 343 -32.23 6.10 -13.68
C SER A 343 -32.40 5.33 -12.36
N THR A 344 -32.78 5.99 -11.28
CA THR A 344 -32.91 5.40 -9.94
C THR A 344 -34.33 4.95 -9.62
N GLN A 345 -35.22 4.96 -10.61
CA GLN A 345 -36.63 4.70 -10.42
C GLN A 345 -37.17 3.82 -11.55
N ALA A 346 -37.78 2.70 -11.16
CA ALA A 346 -38.49 1.85 -12.11
C ALA A 346 -39.79 2.53 -12.56
N GLU A 347 -40.14 2.32 -13.83
CA GLU A 347 -41.37 2.82 -14.42
C GLU A 347 -42.48 1.78 -14.28
N GLY A 348 -42.74 0.95 -15.29
CA GLY A 348 -43.74 -0.11 -15.26
C GLY A 348 -43.37 -1.37 -14.48
N ASP A 349 -42.29 -1.34 -13.68
CA ASP A 349 -41.66 -2.54 -13.10
C ASP A 349 -41.28 -2.38 -11.61
N GLY A 350 -40.74 -3.46 -11.02
CA GLY A 350 -40.26 -3.49 -9.65
C GLY A 350 -38.98 -2.67 -9.44
N GLY A 351 -38.86 -2.06 -8.26
CA GLY A 351 -37.66 -1.36 -7.81
C GLY A 351 -36.60 -2.34 -7.27
N GLY A 352 -35.36 -2.18 -7.67
CA GLY A 352 -34.22 -2.94 -7.14
C GLY A 352 -33.82 -2.49 -5.73
N GLY A 353 -33.31 -3.42 -4.93
CA GLY A 353 -32.84 -3.15 -3.58
C GLY A 353 -31.53 -2.37 -3.56
N GLY A 354 -31.28 -1.61 -2.50
CA GLY A 354 -30.02 -0.89 -2.30
C GLY A 354 -28.89 -1.83 -1.86
N GLY A 355 -27.66 -1.54 -2.28
CA GLY A 355 -26.47 -2.26 -1.80
C GLY A 355 -26.13 -1.91 -0.34
N ALA A 356 -25.50 -2.81 0.40
CA ALA A 356 -25.07 -2.51 1.78
C ALA A 356 -23.81 -1.64 1.82
N GLY A 357 -23.60 -0.96 2.95
CA GLY A 357 -22.32 -0.32 3.25
C GLY A 357 -21.19 -1.35 3.40
N GLY A 358 -19.97 -0.92 3.14
CA GLY A 358 -18.74 -1.71 3.23
C GLY A 358 -18.06 -1.65 4.60
N ALA A 359 -16.73 -1.64 4.62
CA ALA A 359 -15.97 -1.56 5.87
C ALA A 359 -14.85 -0.51 5.82
N ILE A 360 -14.62 0.19 6.93
CA ILE A 360 -13.52 1.14 7.10
C ILE A 360 -12.73 0.76 8.35
N LEU A 361 -11.44 0.47 8.19
CA LEU A 361 -10.53 0.09 9.26
C LEU A 361 -9.53 1.20 9.51
N LEU A 362 -9.48 1.69 10.76
CA LEU A 362 -8.58 2.75 11.19
C LEU A 362 -7.60 2.18 12.22
N ASN A 363 -6.45 1.71 11.74
CA ASN A 363 -5.38 1.19 12.58
C ASN A 363 -4.39 2.31 12.94
N ALA A 364 -4.74 3.11 13.94
CA ALA A 364 -3.90 4.20 14.40
C ALA A 364 -3.89 4.34 15.92
N SER A 365 -2.74 4.77 16.45
CA SER A 365 -2.61 5.10 17.88
C SER A 365 -3.15 6.49 18.20
N SER A 366 -3.12 7.40 17.22
CA SER A 366 -3.64 8.76 17.34
C SER A 366 -4.41 9.15 16.08
N ILE A 367 -5.62 9.70 16.27
CA ILE A 367 -6.40 10.32 15.21
C ILE A 367 -6.63 11.78 15.56
N THR A 368 -6.06 12.67 14.75
CA THR A 368 -6.10 14.13 14.94
C THR A 368 -6.91 14.80 13.83
N GLY A 369 -7.49 15.96 14.11
CA GLY A 369 -8.39 16.62 13.15
C GLY A 369 -9.71 15.87 12.96
N ALA A 370 -10.72 16.55 12.42
CA ALA A 370 -12.01 15.91 12.18
C ALA A 370 -11.94 14.99 10.96
N ILE A 371 -12.42 13.75 11.11
CA ILE A 371 -12.58 12.80 10.00
C ILE A 371 -14.06 12.43 9.89
N SER A 372 -14.62 12.53 8.69
CA SER A 372 -15.93 11.97 8.36
C SER A 372 -15.72 10.60 7.71
N ALA A 373 -16.33 9.56 8.29
CA ALA A 373 -16.26 8.21 7.77
C ALA A 373 -17.68 7.65 7.61
N GLU A 374 -17.99 7.12 6.42
CA GLU A 374 -19.33 6.69 6.03
C GLU A 374 -19.29 5.28 5.46
N ALA A 375 -20.15 4.42 6.02
CA ALA A 375 -20.42 3.09 5.50
C ALA A 375 -21.93 2.86 5.57
N ARG A 376 -22.68 3.69 4.85
CA ARG A 376 -24.14 3.70 4.82
C ARG A 376 -24.65 2.64 3.85
N GLY A 377 -25.84 2.11 4.14
CA GLY A 377 -26.57 1.34 3.14
C GLY A 377 -27.14 2.25 2.04
N GLY A 378 -27.14 1.76 0.80
CA GLY A 378 -27.75 2.41 -0.35
C GLY A 378 -29.27 2.42 -0.24
N LYS A 379 -29.90 3.46 -0.78
CA LYS A 379 -31.37 3.53 -0.86
C LYS A 379 -31.89 2.50 -1.88
N GLY A 380 -33.00 1.84 -1.56
CA GLY A 380 -33.75 1.05 -2.54
C GLY A 380 -34.42 1.92 -3.61
N SER A 381 -34.49 1.42 -4.85
CA SER A 381 -35.07 2.16 -5.97
C SER A 381 -36.58 2.34 -5.82
N ASN A 382 -37.08 3.49 -6.25
CA ASN A 382 -38.51 3.74 -6.35
C ASN A 382 -39.13 2.91 -7.49
N SER A 383 -40.44 2.71 -7.48
CA SER A 383 -41.17 1.95 -8.52
C SER A 383 -42.28 2.76 -9.18
N SER A 384 -42.89 2.22 -10.24
CA SER A 384 -44.19 2.67 -10.77
C SER A 384 -44.25 4.12 -11.27
N ASN A 385 -43.21 4.64 -11.93
CA ASN A 385 -43.29 5.98 -12.53
C ASN A 385 -44.33 6.04 -13.67
N ARG A 386 -45.18 7.07 -13.71
CA ARG A 386 -46.09 7.37 -14.84
C ARG A 386 -46.99 6.22 -15.32
N VAL A 387 -47.20 5.20 -14.48
CA VAL A 387 -48.09 4.06 -14.75
C VAL A 387 -49.20 3.99 -13.69
N PRO A 388 -50.40 3.49 -14.04
CA PRO A 388 -51.54 3.40 -13.11
C PRO A 388 -51.51 2.11 -12.25
N ASP A 389 -50.33 1.71 -11.76
CA ASP A 389 -50.11 0.48 -10.99
C ASP A 389 -49.28 0.75 -9.73
N CYS A 390 -49.31 -0.16 -8.75
CA CYS A 390 -48.70 0.04 -7.44
C CYS A 390 -47.64 -1.04 -7.19
N LEU A 391 -46.64 -1.08 -8.06
CA LEU A 391 -45.60 -2.10 -8.11
C LEU A 391 -44.63 -1.97 -6.94
N GLY A 392 -43.88 -3.03 -6.67
CA GLY A 392 -43.04 -3.12 -5.49
C GLY A 392 -41.78 -2.25 -5.55
N PRO A 393 -41.60 -1.25 -4.67
CA PRO A 393 -40.32 -0.54 -4.54
C PRO A 393 -39.24 -1.40 -3.87
N GLY A 394 -37.98 -1.03 -4.00
CA GLY A 394 -36.84 -1.79 -3.47
C GLY A 394 -36.61 -1.60 -1.96
N GLY A 395 -36.06 -2.62 -1.31
CA GLY A 395 -35.61 -2.54 0.08
C GLY A 395 -34.30 -1.76 0.23
N GLY A 396 -34.10 -1.10 1.37
CA GLY A 396 -32.86 -0.37 1.65
C GLY A 396 -31.69 -1.28 2.02
N GLY A 397 -30.46 -0.95 1.65
CA GLY A 397 -29.27 -1.71 2.04
C GLY A 397 -28.93 -1.58 3.52
N GLY A 398 -28.29 -2.58 4.12
CA GLY A 398 -27.80 -2.54 5.49
C GLY A 398 -26.58 -1.63 5.65
N GLY A 399 -26.42 -1.02 6.83
CA GLY A 399 -25.21 -0.26 7.16
C GLY A 399 -23.98 -1.16 7.33
N GLY A 400 -22.81 -0.62 6.99
CA GLY A 400 -21.51 -1.26 7.09
C GLY A 400 -20.85 -1.11 8.47
N ALA A 401 -19.54 -1.28 8.53
CA ALA A 401 -18.78 -1.16 9.78
C ALA A 401 -17.62 -0.19 9.68
N ILE A 402 -17.44 0.63 10.73
CA ILE A 402 -16.25 1.47 10.90
C ILE A 402 -15.55 0.98 12.16
N TRP A 403 -14.36 0.41 12.03
CA TRP A 403 -13.65 -0.25 13.11
C TRP A 403 -12.30 0.40 13.35
N ALA A 404 -12.18 1.10 14.48
CA ALA A 404 -10.98 1.82 14.87
C ALA A 404 -10.20 1.09 15.95
N ALA A 405 -8.88 1.24 15.92
CA ALA A 405 -7.98 0.75 16.96
C ALA A 405 -8.15 1.55 18.26
N GLY A 406 -7.69 0.98 19.37
CA GLY A 406 -7.78 1.58 20.71
C GLY A 406 -8.99 1.12 21.51
N ALA A 407 -8.99 1.39 22.81
CA ALA A 407 -10.02 0.89 23.73
C ALA A 407 -11.41 1.53 23.52
N SER A 408 -11.45 2.80 23.11
CA SER A 408 -12.67 3.55 22.82
C SER A 408 -12.69 4.03 21.37
N PHE A 409 -13.89 4.30 20.85
CA PHE A 409 -14.01 4.83 19.49
C PHE A 409 -13.49 6.28 19.47
N PRO A 410 -12.62 6.66 18.51
CA PRO A 410 -12.03 8.00 18.48
C PRO A 410 -13.09 9.10 18.33
N GLY A 411 -13.16 10.02 19.29
CA GLY A 411 -14.15 11.12 19.27
C GLY A 411 -13.95 12.14 18.15
N THR A 412 -12.80 12.13 17.48
CA THR A 412 -12.49 12.94 16.30
C THR A 412 -13.07 12.36 15.00
N VAL A 413 -13.52 11.11 15.02
CA VAL A 413 -14.14 10.44 13.86
C VAL A 413 -15.65 10.54 13.99
N THR A 414 -16.28 11.26 13.06
CA THR A 414 -17.74 11.23 12.88
C THR A 414 -18.10 10.05 11.99
N ALA A 415 -18.65 9.00 12.60
CA ALA A 415 -19.01 7.75 11.91
C ALA A 415 -20.50 7.75 11.52
N THR A 416 -20.78 7.56 10.22
CA THR A 416 -22.15 7.40 9.70
C THR A 416 -22.33 6.00 9.12
N VAL A 417 -23.06 5.15 9.86
CA VAL A 417 -23.28 3.74 9.52
C VAL A 417 -24.76 3.41 9.42
N THR A 418 -25.57 4.34 8.93
CA THR A 418 -27.02 4.16 8.82
C THR A 418 -27.37 3.10 7.77
N GLY A 419 -28.47 2.37 7.98
CA GLY A 419 -29.09 1.64 6.88
C GLY A 419 -29.65 2.60 5.83
N GLY A 420 -29.76 2.12 4.59
CA GLY A 420 -30.41 2.84 3.51
C GLY A 420 -31.92 2.86 3.67
N ALA A 421 -32.56 3.93 3.21
CA ALA A 421 -34.01 3.99 3.14
C ALA A 421 -34.56 3.02 2.09
N ASN A 422 -35.78 2.52 2.27
CA ASN A 422 -36.50 1.84 1.20
C ASN A 422 -36.89 2.83 0.08
N GLY A 423 -37.16 2.26 -1.09
CA GLY A 423 -37.88 2.95 -2.14
C GLY A 423 -39.35 3.16 -1.78
N ILE A 424 -40.00 3.99 -2.57
CA ILE A 424 -41.44 4.21 -2.54
C ILE A 424 -42.01 4.01 -3.94
N VAL A 425 -43.31 3.74 -4.02
CA VAL A 425 -44.06 3.98 -5.25
C VAL A 425 -43.94 5.46 -5.59
N SER A 426 -43.57 5.75 -6.83
CA SER A 426 -43.25 7.09 -7.30
C SER A 426 -44.32 8.13 -7.00
N LEU A 427 -43.90 9.34 -6.66
CA LEU A 427 -44.78 10.52 -6.62
C LEU A 427 -45.28 10.91 -8.03
N GLY A 428 -44.61 10.45 -9.09
CA GLY A 428 -45.03 10.62 -10.49
C GLY A 428 -45.99 9.54 -10.99
N ASN A 429 -46.47 8.64 -10.13
CA ASN A 429 -47.42 7.59 -10.49
C ASN A 429 -48.79 8.17 -10.88
N THR A 430 -49.46 7.65 -11.92
CA THR A 430 -50.76 8.19 -12.36
C THR A 430 -51.93 7.74 -11.50
N LYS A 431 -51.74 6.73 -10.64
CA LYS A 431 -52.70 6.28 -9.62
C LYS A 431 -52.35 6.90 -8.26
N LEU A 432 -53.02 8.01 -7.95
CA LEU A 432 -52.79 8.82 -6.74
C LEU A 432 -52.78 8.02 -5.43
N SER A 433 -53.62 6.98 -5.32
CA SER A 433 -53.72 6.16 -4.10
C SER A 433 -52.45 5.41 -3.74
N CYS A 434 -51.48 5.32 -4.66
CA CYS A 434 -50.26 4.57 -4.47
C CYS A 434 -49.02 5.45 -4.31
N GLN A 435 -49.09 6.74 -4.66
CA GLN A 435 -47.96 7.66 -4.55
C GLN A 435 -47.40 7.70 -3.12
N GLY A 436 -46.08 7.51 -2.99
CA GLY A 436 -45.40 7.55 -1.69
C GLY A 436 -45.53 6.29 -0.84
N ALA A 437 -46.29 5.29 -1.28
CA ALA A 437 -46.44 4.04 -0.53
C ALA A 437 -45.14 3.23 -0.53
N ALA A 438 -44.76 2.67 0.61
CA ALA A 438 -43.67 1.71 0.71
C ALA A 438 -44.08 0.31 0.20
N SER A 439 -45.38 0.01 0.15
CA SER A 439 -45.93 -1.30 -0.24
C SER A 439 -45.25 -2.49 0.47
N GLY A 440 -44.90 -2.34 1.74
CA GLY A 440 -44.21 -3.36 2.53
C GLY A 440 -42.68 -3.38 2.42
N ALA A 441 -42.07 -2.53 1.57
CA ALA A 441 -40.63 -2.35 1.55
C ALA A 441 -40.14 -1.73 2.87
N THR A 442 -38.96 -2.14 3.33
CA THR A 442 -38.38 -1.65 4.59
C THR A 442 -36.98 -1.09 4.40
N ALA A 443 -36.61 -0.12 5.23
CA ALA A 443 -35.23 0.34 5.32
C ALA A 443 -34.30 -0.79 5.77
N GLY A 444 -33.01 -0.67 5.44
CA GLY A 444 -31.98 -1.54 5.99
C GLY A 444 -31.69 -1.20 7.45
N ALA A 445 -31.14 -2.17 8.18
CA ALA A 445 -30.71 -1.95 9.56
C ALA A 445 -29.41 -1.15 9.59
N ALA A 446 -29.19 -0.40 10.67
CA ALA A 446 -27.94 0.30 10.91
C ALA A 446 -26.76 -0.68 11.11
N GLY A 447 -25.60 -0.22 10.71
CA GLY A 447 -24.30 -0.82 10.95
C GLY A 447 -23.72 -0.45 12.33
N ALA A 448 -22.39 -0.46 12.45
CA ALA A 448 -21.75 -0.08 13.71
C ALA A 448 -20.41 0.65 13.55
N ALA A 449 -20.19 1.62 14.44
CA ALA A 449 -18.87 2.14 14.79
C ALA A 449 -18.31 1.35 15.97
N LYS A 450 -17.13 0.76 15.83
CA LYS A 450 -16.52 -0.13 16.83
C LYS A 450 -15.11 0.31 17.18
N SER A 451 -14.73 0.15 18.44
CA SER A 451 -13.35 0.24 18.90
C SER A 451 -12.72 -1.16 19.04
N GLY A 452 -11.47 -1.21 19.47
CA GLY A 452 -10.75 -2.45 19.75
C GLY A 452 -10.29 -3.19 18.50
N TYR A 453 -10.16 -2.49 17.36
CA TYR A 453 -9.53 -3.10 16.18
C TYR A 453 -8.11 -3.53 16.50
N ALA A 454 -7.77 -4.75 16.12
CA ALA A 454 -6.42 -5.26 16.13
C ALA A 454 -6.20 -6.01 14.81
N ALA A 455 -5.15 -5.64 14.07
CA ALA A 455 -4.78 -6.33 12.85
C ALA A 455 -4.44 -7.81 13.16
N PRO A 456 -4.84 -8.77 12.30
CA PRO A 456 -4.39 -10.15 12.37
C PRO A 456 -2.85 -10.18 12.35
N SER A 457 -2.26 -10.87 13.32
CA SER A 457 -0.81 -10.99 13.46
C SER A 457 -0.39 -12.45 13.44
N SER A 458 0.72 -12.72 12.75
CA SER A 458 1.29 -14.06 12.66
C SER A 458 2.08 -14.42 13.90
N ALA A 459 2.07 -15.70 14.27
CA ALA A 459 2.86 -16.25 15.36
C ALA A 459 4.33 -16.51 14.99
N GLY A 460 4.70 -16.42 13.70
CA GLY A 460 6.05 -16.72 13.26
C GLY A 460 6.38 -16.23 11.85
N THR A 461 7.67 -16.16 11.57
CA THR A 461 8.23 -15.76 10.27
C THR A 461 8.85 -16.99 9.59
N THR A 462 8.57 -17.19 8.30
CA THR A 462 9.00 -18.36 7.50
C THR A 462 10.25 -18.10 6.66
N CYS A 463 10.53 -16.83 6.35
CA CYS A 463 11.68 -16.40 5.59
C CYS A 463 12.06 -15.00 6.03
N THR A 464 13.32 -14.63 5.82
CA THR A 464 13.77 -13.25 6.01
C THR A 464 13.77 -12.56 4.66
N VAL A 465 13.09 -11.41 4.59
CA VAL A 465 13.34 -10.47 3.50
C VAL A 465 14.72 -9.91 3.78
N LEU A 466 15.72 -10.30 2.99
CA LEU A 466 17.00 -9.59 3.00
C LEU A 466 16.67 -8.14 2.64
N ALA A 467 16.90 -7.22 3.58
CA ALA A 467 16.77 -5.80 3.29
C ALA A 467 17.52 -5.52 2.00
N LEU A 468 16.90 -4.79 1.06
CA LEU A 468 17.63 -4.20 -0.05
C LEU A 468 18.79 -3.43 0.59
N SER A 469 20.01 -3.96 0.44
CA SER A 469 21.20 -3.30 0.96
C SER A 469 21.23 -1.92 0.35
N ASP A 470 21.32 -0.85 1.15
CA ASP A 470 21.46 0.53 0.63
C ASP A 470 22.64 0.62 -0.36
N LEU A 471 23.61 -0.29 -0.19
CA LEU A 471 24.77 -0.47 -1.03
C LEU A 471 24.61 -1.62 -2.01
N LYS A 472 24.88 -1.35 -3.28
CA LYS A 472 25.16 -2.36 -4.31
C LYS A 472 26.53 -3.00 -4.08
N TYR A 473 27.53 -2.22 -3.69
CA TYR A 473 28.82 -2.73 -3.19
C TYR A 473 29.59 -1.70 -2.35
N PHE A 474 30.54 -2.21 -1.56
CA PHE A 474 31.66 -1.46 -0.98
C PHE A 474 32.93 -2.30 -1.16
N LYS A 475 34.00 -1.68 -1.65
CA LYS A 475 35.29 -2.30 -1.98
C LYS A 475 36.45 -1.44 -1.52
N ALA A 476 37.57 -2.09 -1.22
CA ALA A 476 38.85 -1.46 -0.93
C ALA A 476 39.93 -2.23 -1.71
N ASP A 477 40.66 -1.53 -2.56
CA ASP A 477 41.69 -2.09 -3.43
C ASP A 477 43.04 -1.40 -3.16
N PRO A 478 44.14 -2.16 -3.02
CA PRO A 478 45.45 -1.58 -2.82
C PRO A 478 45.95 -0.91 -4.11
N SER A 479 46.49 0.30 -3.98
CA SER A 479 47.08 1.07 -5.08
C SER A 479 48.46 1.60 -4.67
N GLY A 480 49.48 0.75 -4.83
CA GLY A 480 50.84 1.06 -4.38
C GLY A 480 50.94 1.06 -2.85
N VAL A 481 51.15 2.24 -2.26
CA VAL A 481 51.11 2.42 -0.80
C VAL A 481 49.77 2.97 -0.31
N ASP A 482 48.81 3.22 -1.19
CA ASP A 482 47.49 3.78 -0.83
C ASP A 482 46.42 2.68 -0.86
N VAL A 483 45.27 2.94 -0.25
CA VAL A 483 44.06 2.10 -0.41
C VAL A 483 42.96 2.93 -1.04
N VAL A 484 42.46 2.48 -2.19
CA VAL A 484 41.35 3.11 -2.90
C VAL A 484 40.05 2.43 -2.48
N LEU A 485 39.15 3.19 -1.89
CA LEU A 485 37.82 2.77 -1.48
C LEU A 485 36.78 3.26 -2.47
N SER A 486 35.84 2.39 -2.83
CA SER A 486 34.69 2.75 -3.68
C SER A 486 33.41 2.06 -3.20
N TRP A 487 32.29 2.78 -3.30
CA TRP A 487 30.96 2.24 -3.06
C TRP A 487 29.94 2.77 -4.04
N GLU A 488 28.97 1.92 -4.35
CA GLU A 488 27.80 2.27 -5.16
C GLU A 488 26.52 1.99 -4.37
N LEU A 489 25.59 2.94 -4.37
CA LEU A 489 24.25 2.79 -3.80
C LEU A 489 23.37 1.93 -4.71
N SER A 490 22.39 1.24 -4.12
CA SER A 490 21.46 0.38 -4.85
C SER A 490 20.51 1.14 -5.78
N SER A 491 20.27 2.43 -5.51
CA SER A 491 19.66 3.37 -6.45
C SER A 491 20.10 4.82 -6.16
N PRO A 492 20.03 5.73 -7.16
CA PRO A 492 20.34 7.15 -6.95
C PRO A 492 19.47 7.83 -5.88
N ASP A 493 18.21 7.42 -5.75
CA ASP A 493 17.24 8.01 -4.80
C ASP A 493 17.65 7.80 -3.34
N MET A 494 18.40 6.74 -3.03
CA MET A 494 18.90 6.50 -1.68
C MET A 494 19.92 7.55 -1.24
N SER A 495 20.59 8.23 -2.18
CA SER A 495 21.52 9.31 -1.83
C SER A 495 20.81 10.45 -1.08
N ALA A 496 19.51 10.68 -1.35
CA ALA A 496 18.72 11.74 -0.73
C ALA A 496 18.36 11.45 0.74
N THR A 497 18.43 10.19 1.19
CA THR A 497 18.15 9.82 2.58
C THR A 497 19.40 9.83 3.46
N ILE A 498 20.58 9.88 2.85
CA ILE A 498 21.87 9.78 3.53
C ILE A 498 22.45 11.17 3.76
N ARG A 499 22.77 11.46 5.02
CA ARG A 499 23.37 12.73 5.45
C ARG A 499 24.87 12.71 5.29
N ASP A 500 25.53 11.68 5.82
CA ASP A 500 26.99 11.55 5.85
C ASP A 500 27.41 10.10 5.61
N PHE A 501 28.44 9.91 4.79
CA PHE A 501 29.25 8.69 4.73
C PHE A 501 30.48 8.85 5.62
N VAL A 502 30.72 7.88 6.50
CA VAL A 502 31.85 7.83 7.41
C VAL A 502 32.70 6.61 7.08
N VAL A 503 33.87 6.85 6.49
CA VAL A 503 34.82 5.77 6.21
C VAL A 503 35.62 5.51 7.48
N GLN A 504 35.69 4.24 7.87
CA GLN A 504 36.41 3.83 9.06
C GLN A 504 37.43 2.72 8.75
N ARG A 505 38.54 2.75 9.48
CA ARG A 505 39.67 1.83 9.34
C ARG A 505 40.01 1.16 10.66
N SER A 506 40.44 -0.10 10.59
CA SER A 506 40.88 -0.92 11.70
C SER A 506 42.08 -1.79 11.30
N THR A 507 42.92 -2.14 12.26
CA THR A 507 44.03 -3.11 12.11
C THR A 507 43.72 -4.46 12.76
N ASP A 508 42.63 -4.57 13.52
CA ASP A 508 42.24 -5.77 14.28
C ASP A 508 40.82 -6.26 13.95
N ALA A 509 40.15 -5.63 12.98
CA ALA A 509 38.75 -5.86 12.59
C ALA A 509 37.71 -5.63 13.71
N ALA A 510 38.11 -5.13 14.88
CA ALA A 510 37.23 -4.92 16.04
C ALA A 510 37.12 -3.44 16.42
N ARG A 511 38.25 -2.73 16.44
CA ARG A 511 38.34 -1.31 16.80
C ARG A 511 38.51 -0.47 15.54
N PHE A 512 37.44 0.23 15.17
CA PHE A 512 37.40 1.09 13.99
C PHE A 512 37.60 2.56 14.39
N THR A 513 38.47 3.24 13.66
CA THR A 513 38.73 4.67 13.75
C THR A 513 38.20 5.36 12.51
N THR A 514 37.56 6.52 12.66
CA THR A 514 37.12 7.32 11.52
C THR A 514 38.32 7.95 10.83
N ILE A 515 38.43 7.73 9.51
CA ILE A 515 39.48 8.33 8.67
C ILE A 515 38.96 9.52 7.87
N VAL A 516 37.70 9.49 7.44
CA VAL A 516 37.06 10.63 6.78
C VAL A 516 35.53 10.59 6.96
N SER A 517 34.91 11.76 6.96
CA SER A 517 33.46 11.93 6.78
C SER A 517 33.23 12.70 5.48
N LEU A 518 32.34 12.18 4.63
CA LEU A 518 31.97 12.75 3.34
C LEU A 518 30.46 13.01 3.34
N PRO A 519 30.00 14.14 2.79
CA PRO A 519 28.56 14.40 2.70
C PRO A 519 27.86 13.39 1.78
N GLY A 520 26.66 12.99 2.15
CA GLY A 520 25.71 12.30 1.27
C GLY A 520 24.94 13.28 0.36
N GLY A 521 23.96 12.77 -0.39
CA GLY A 521 23.03 13.60 -1.15
C GLY A 521 23.62 14.42 -2.31
N MET A 522 24.70 13.94 -2.95
CA MET A 522 25.37 14.64 -4.06
C MET A 522 24.81 14.27 -5.45
N ASP A 523 23.55 13.84 -5.57
CA ASP A 523 22.93 13.31 -6.81
C ASP A 523 23.80 12.28 -7.55
N SER A 524 24.59 11.51 -6.79
CA SER A 524 25.44 10.43 -7.29
C SER A 524 25.08 9.13 -6.59
N SER A 525 25.08 8.03 -7.34
CA SER A 525 25.06 6.68 -6.77
C SER A 525 26.46 6.14 -6.50
N LEU A 526 27.52 6.75 -7.05
CA LEU A 526 28.90 6.29 -6.96
C LEU A 526 29.77 7.26 -6.15
N TYR A 527 30.53 6.72 -5.22
CA TYR A 527 31.39 7.47 -4.32
C TYR A 527 32.74 6.74 -4.16
N GLY A 528 33.75 7.49 -3.73
CA GLY A 528 35.06 6.93 -3.45
C GLY A 528 35.90 7.81 -2.55
N TYR A 529 36.93 7.20 -1.97
CA TYR A 529 37.92 7.85 -1.12
C TYR A 529 39.26 7.13 -1.25
N THR A 530 40.36 7.87 -1.21
CA THR A 530 41.71 7.26 -1.19
C THR A 530 42.35 7.52 0.17
N ASP A 531 42.66 6.44 0.88
CA ASP A 531 43.44 6.47 2.12
C ASP A 531 44.94 6.48 1.75
N ALA A 532 45.53 7.67 1.70
CA ALA A 532 46.90 7.88 1.25
C ALA A 532 47.92 7.46 2.32
N ALA A 533 48.85 6.59 1.92
CA ALA A 533 49.96 6.07 2.73
C ALA A 533 49.56 5.65 4.16
N PRO A 534 48.69 4.62 4.34
CA PRO A 534 48.54 4.01 5.64
C PRO A 534 49.90 3.36 5.95
N ASN A 535 50.71 3.97 6.81
CA ASN A 535 52.03 3.51 7.26
C ASN A 535 51.94 2.19 8.06
N MET A 536 51.32 1.15 7.48
CA MET A 536 50.89 -0.06 8.15
C MET A 536 51.10 -1.24 7.21
N GLU A 537 51.86 -2.23 7.69
CA GLU A 537 52.04 -3.51 7.03
C GLU A 537 51.01 -4.51 7.56
N GLY A 538 50.54 -5.43 6.70
CA GLY A 538 49.59 -6.46 7.08
C GLY A 538 48.15 -6.16 6.69
N ALA A 539 47.20 -6.81 7.36
CA ALA A 539 45.78 -6.69 7.04
C ALA A 539 45.22 -5.35 7.58
N LEU A 540 44.69 -4.54 6.67
CA LEU A 540 43.85 -3.40 6.98
C LEU A 540 42.39 -3.74 6.71
N TYR A 541 41.52 -3.33 7.63
CA TYR A 541 40.10 -3.55 7.54
C TYR A 541 39.40 -2.21 7.41
N TYR A 542 38.49 -2.12 6.45
CA TYR A 542 37.68 -0.94 6.22
C TYR A 542 36.21 -1.29 6.34
N ARG A 543 35.43 -0.34 6.85
CA ARG A 543 33.97 -0.36 6.77
C ARG A 543 33.47 1.03 6.44
N LEU A 544 32.36 1.08 5.72
CA LEU A 544 31.58 2.29 5.52
C LEU A 544 30.48 2.31 6.56
N ALA A 545 30.34 3.42 7.29
CA ALA A 545 29.14 3.74 8.04
C ALA A 545 28.43 4.89 7.33
N TRP A 546 27.11 4.97 7.43
CA TRP A 546 26.40 6.17 7.00
C TRP A 546 25.29 6.52 7.97
N GLN A 547 25.10 7.82 8.15
CA GLN A 547 24.03 8.36 8.96
C GLN A 547 22.91 8.85 8.05
N HIS A 548 21.70 8.38 8.31
CA HIS A 548 20.51 8.83 7.61
C HIS A 548 20.05 10.21 8.13
N ASN A 549 19.21 10.90 7.38
CA ASN A 549 18.67 12.21 7.76
C ASN A 549 17.85 12.18 9.06
N ASP A 550 17.32 11.01 9.44
CA ASP A 550 16.60 10.79 10.70
C ASP A 550 17.53 10.53 11.90
N GLY A 551 18.86 10.52 11.67
CA GLY A 551 19.88 10.29 12.68
C GLY A 551 20.25 8.83 12.91
N SER A 552 19.57 7.87 12.27
CA SER A 552 19.90 6.44 12.36
C SER A 552 21.20 6.10 11.62
N TRP A 553 21.85 5.02 12.04
CA TRP A 553 23.13 4.57 11.47
C TRP A 553 22.97 3.25 10.73
N SER A 554 23.69 3.12 9.62
CA SER A 554 23.84 1.88 8.87
C SER A 554 25.31 1.62 8.56
N TYR A 555 25.65 0.36 8.28
CA TYR A 555 27.03 -0.10 8.12
C TYR A 555 27.15 -1.08 6.96
N SER A 556 28.26 -1.00 6.23
CA SER A 556 28.65 -2.02 5.26
C SER A 556 29.20 -3.25 5.97
N ARG A 557 29.35 -4.34 5.21
CA ARG A 557 30.30 -5.39 5.58
C ARG A 557 31.72 -4.83 5.72
N ILE A 558 32.55 -5.49 6.52
CA ILE A 558 33.99 -5.19 6.61
C ILE A 558 34.68 -5.75 5.36
N VAL A 559 35.52 -4.93 4.72
CA VAL A 559 36.41 -5.36 3.63
C VAL A 559 37.84 -5.35 4.14
N ALA A 560 38.58 -6.41 3.85
CA ALA A 560 39.99 -6.53 4.22
C ALA A 560 40.86 -6.31 2.99
N VAL A 561 41.95 -5.57 3.16
CA VAL A 561 43.02 -5.42 2.17
C VAL A 561 44.34 -5.76 2.85
N SER A 562 45.15 -6.57 2.18
CA SER A 562 46.50 -6.86 2.66
C SER A 562 47.46 -5.85 2.04
N MET A 563 48.07 -5.02 2.89
CA MET A 563 49.16 -4.15 2.48
C MET A 563 50.45 -4.96 2.52
N GLY A 564 51.12 -5.06 1.38
CA GLY A 564 52.46 -5.62 1.31
C GLY A 564 53.47 -4.75 2.07
N PRO A 565 54.66 -5.29 2.42
CA PRO A 565 55.73 -4.45 2.93
C PRO A 565 55.98 -3.31 1.94
N GLY A 566 56.31 -2.13 2.46
CA GLY A 566 56.83 -1.03 1.63
C GLY A 566 57.99 -1.53 0.75
N PRO A 567 58.43 -0.75 -0.26
CA PRO A 567 59.51 -1.20 -1.15
C PRO A 567 60.67 -1.80 -0.35
N ALA A 568 61.03 -3.06 -0.59
CA ALA A 568 62.01 -3.84 0.19
C ALA A 568 63.46 -3.30 0.11
N THR A 569 63.63 -2.12 -0.46
CA THR A 569 64.88 -1.46 -0.78
C THR A 569 64.77 0.00 -0.39
N PHE A 570 65.88 0.57 0.09
CA PHE A 570 66.03 2.01 0.28
C PHE A 570 65.51 2.78 -0.95
N SER A 571 64.57 3.70 -0.74
CA SER A 571 63.96 4.49 -1.82
C SER A 571 63.47 5.83 -1.31
N PHE A 572 63.29 6.81 -2.20
CA PHE A 572 62.65 8.06 -1.80
C PHE A 572 61.73 8.64 -2.87
N ARG A 573 60.79 9.50 -2.47
CA ARG A 573 59.88 10.27 -3.33
C ARG A 573 59.89 11.74 -2.95
N LEU A 574 59.54 12.59 -3.91
CA LEU A 574 59.56 14.04 -3.81
C LEU A 574 58.18 14.59 -4.19
N GLN A 575 57.55 15.35 -3.30
CA GLN A 575 56.22 15.92 -3.54
C GLN A 575 56.06 17.31 -2.91
N PRO A 576 55.45 18.29 -3.59
CA PRO A 576 55.08 18.26 -5.00
C PRO A 576 56.32 18.38 -5.89
N ASN A 577 56.27 17.82 -7.10
CA ASN A 577 57.24 18.08 -8.17
C ASN A 577 56.46 18.30 -9.46
N PRO A 578 56.42 19.51 -10.05
CA PRO A 578 57.23 20.70 -9.72
C PRO A 578 56.92 21.36 -8.37
N ALA A 579 57.93 21.92 -7.70
CA ALA A 579 57.84 22.55 -6.39
C ALA A 579 57.95 24.09 -6.46
N LEU A 580 57.26 24.79 -5.55
CA LEU A 580 57.32 26.25 -5.39
C LEU A 580 58.32 26.66 -4.30
N GLN A 581 57.90 26.84 -3.05
CA GLN A 581 58.78 27.27 -1.97
C GLN A 581 59.29 26.12 -1.09
N HIS A 582 58.51 25.04 -1.00
CA HIS A 582 58.81 23.88 -0.15
C HIS A 582 58.48 22.59 -0.90
N MET A 583 59.17 21.52 -0.53
CA MET A 583 58.90 20.17 -1.01
C MET A 583 59.06 19.18 0.13
N THR A 584 58.26 18.14 0.13
CA THR A 584 58.35 17.01 1.04
C THR A 584 59.17 15.89 0.41
N LEU A 585 60.22 15.49 1.11
CA LEU A 585 61.01 14.30 0.83
C LEU A 585 60.49 13.16 1.71
N THR A 586 60.00 12.07 1.10
CA THR A 586 59.65 10.84 1.81
C THR A 586 60.72 9.79 1.52
N VAL A 587 61.52 9.42 2.51
CA VAL A 587 62.56 8.38 2.40
C VAL A 587 62.08 7.11 3.10
N PHE A 588 62.10 5.98 2.40
CA PHE A 588 61.94 4.67 3.00
C PHE A 588 63.32 4.11 3.33
N SER A 589 63.61 3.96 4.62
CA SER A 589 64.81 3.31 5.12
C SER A 589 64.55 1.87 5.54
N THR A 590 65.54 1.00 5.33
CA THR A 590 65.49 -0.40 5.76
C THR A 590 66.01 -0.61 7.20
N GLU A 591 66.62 0.40 7.82
CA GLU A 591 67.24 0.34 9.15
C GLU A 591 67.22 1.72 9.85
N ASP A 592 67.53 1.78 11.14
CA ASP A 592 67.75 3.08 11.80
C ASP A 592 69.15 3.59 11.45
N GLY A 593 69.28 4.86 11.06
CA GLY A 593 70.57 5.39 10.60
C GLY A 593 70.61 6.89 10.41
N ASN A 594 71.79 7.42 10.09
CA ASN A 594 71.93 8.82 9.67
C ASN A 594 72.01 8.88 8.15
N ALA A 595 71.28 9.81 7.56
CA ALA A 595 71.34 10.11 6.14
C ALA A 595 71.80 11.54 5.87
N SER A 596 72.46 11.73 4.72
CA SER A 596 72.73 13.05 4.17
C SER A 596 71.79 13.35 3.01
N VAL A 597 71.22 14.55 3.01
CA VAL A 597 70.34 15.05 1.97
C VAL A 597 71.02 16.25 1.32
N ALA A 598 71.07 16.25 0.00
CA ALA A 598 71.86 17.18 -0.78
C ALA A 598 71.06 17.64 -2.02
N ILE A 599 71.13 18.92 -2.37
CA ILE A 599 70.57 19.48 -3.60
C ILE A 599 71.71 19.94 -4.49
N ALA A 600 71.74 19.45 -5.73
CA ALA A 600 72.70 19.83 -6.76
C ALA A 600 72.00 20.49 -7.96
N SER A 601 72.68 21.44 -8.59
CA SER A 601 72.28 22.02 -9.88
C SER A 601 72.43 21.01 -11.03
N ALA A 602 71.92 21.35 -12.22
CA ALA A 602 72.09 20.54 -13.43
C ALA A 602 73.56 20.34 -13.85
N GLN A 603 74.46 21.23 -13.43
CA GLN A 603 75.91 21.13 -13.65
C GLN A 603 76.63 20.31 -12.56
N GLY A 604 75.90 19.74 -11.60
CA GLY A 604 76.46 18.96 -10.50
C GLY A 604 77.04 19.78 -9.35
N GLN A 605 76.93 21.11 -9.39
CA GLN A 605 77.33 21.97 -8.27
C GLN A 605 76.37 21.78 -7.08
N MET A 606 76.93 21.44 -5.92
CA MET A 606 76.20 21.35 -4.65
C MET A 606 75.72 22.73 -4.18
N ILE A 607 74.41 22.86 -3.97
CA ILE A 607 73.76 24.13 -3.58
C ILE A 607 73.41 24.13 -2.10
N GLN A 608 72.90 23.01 -1.59
CA GLN A 608 72.49 22.85 -0.20
C GLN A 608 72.74 21.41 0.26
N SER A 609 73.10 21.23 1.52
CA SER A 609 73.16 19.91 2.15
C SER A 609 72.85 19.98 3.63
N PHE A 610 72.18 18.96 4.16
CA PHE A 610 71.94 18.78 5.59
C PHE A 610 71.95 17.30 5.96
N ARG A 611 72.09 17.01 7.26
CA ARG A 611 72.01 15.64 7.80
C ARG A 611 70.71 15.47 8.55
N THR A 612 70.18 14.25 8.52
CA THR A 612 68.97 13.85 9.24
C THR A 612 69.13 12.43 9.76
N THR A 613 68.47 12.12 10.87
CA THR A 613 68.32 10.74 11.33
C THR A 613 67.09 10.14 10.64
N LEU A 614 67.23 8.93 10.13
CA LEU A 614 66.17 8.10 9.56
C LEU A 614 65.87 6.97 10.53
N HIS A 615 64.58 6.69 10.70
CA HIS A 615 64.10 5.49 11.36
C HIS A 615 63.75 4.43 10.30
N LYS A 616 63.86 3.15 10.67
CA LYS A 616 63.38 2.06 9.83
C LYS A 616 61.92 2.29 9.42
N GLY A 617 61.64 2.23 8.12
CA GLY A 617 60.35 2.58 7.54
C GLY A 617 60.35 3.95 6.85
N ALA A 618 59.17 4.57 6.75
CA ALA A 618 58.99 5.84 6.05
C ALA A 618 59.35 7.04 6.94
N ASN A 619 60.17 7.95 6.40
CA ASN A 619 60.61 9.18 7.01
C ASN A 619 60.16 10.36 6.16
N THR A 620 59.55 11.37 6.78
CA THR A 620 59.07 12.56 6.08
C THR A 620 59.89 13.77 6.48
N ILE A 621 60.53 14.41 5.51
CA ILE A 621 61.50 15.48 5.71
C ILE A 621 61.08 16.69 4.86
N PRO A 622 60.81 17.86 5.46
CA PRO A 622 60.57 19.08 4.71
C PRO A 622 61.87 19.62 4.13
N VAL A 623 61.82 20.04 2.86
CA VAL A 623 62.94 20.63 2.12
C VAL A 623 62.54 22.05 1.70
N ASP A 624 63.26 23.03 2.23
CA ASP A 624 63.11 24.45 1.87
C ASP A 624 63.84 24.74 0.56
N LEU A 625 63.11 25.31 -0.40
CA LEU A 625 63.60 25.61 -1.75
C LEU A 625 63.63 27.12 -2.03
N ARG A 626 63.34 27.98 -1.04
CA ARG A 626 63.24 29.44 -1.23
C ARG A 626 64.54 30.08 -1.72
N ILE A 627 65.68 29.46 -1.43
CA ILE A 627 67.00 29.93 -1.87
C ILE A 627 67.33 29.53 -3.33
N LEU A 628 66.51 28.68 -3.97
CA LEU A 628 66.76 28.16 -5.31
C LEU A 628 66.05 29.01 -6.38
N ALA A 629 66.77 29.35 -7.44
CA ALA A 629 66.18 29.96 -8.63
C ALA A 629 65.32 28.93 -9.41
N PRO A 630 64.37 29.36 -10.25
CA PRO A 630 63.60 28.44 -11.08
C PRO A 630 64.49 27.67 -12.08
N ALA A 631 64.62 26.36 -11.88
CA ALA A 631 65.44 25.46 -12.71
C ALA A 631 65.12 23.99 -12.40
N THR A 632 65.78 23.07 -13.11
CA THR A 632 65.83 21.65 -12.74
C THR A 632 67.00 21.41 -11.80
N TYR A 633 66.74 20.72 -10.70
CA TYR A 633 67.71 20.34 -9.68
C TYR A 633 67.68 18.83 -9.44
N PHE A 634 68.71 18.31 -8.80
CA PHE A 634 68.79 16.92 -8.36
C PHE A 634 68.85 16.87 -6.84
N LEU A 635 67.96 16.10 -6.24
CA LEU A 635 68.02 15.77 -4.82
C LEU A 635 68.73 14.43 -4.66
N ILE A 636 69.73 14.40 -3.79
CA ILE A 636 70.61 13.28 -3.50
C ILE A 636 70.34 12.87 -2.05
N VAL A 637 70.08 11.59 -1.81
CA VAL A 637 69.98 11.03 -0.45
C VAL A 637 70.99 9.92 -0.32
N GLU A 638 71.82 9.99 0.72
CA GLU A 638 72.83 8.98 1.05
C GLU A 638 72.62 8.43 2.46
N GLU A 639 72.49 7.11 2.58
CA GLU A 639 72.32 6.38 3.84
C GLU A 639 73.17 5.11 3.81
N GLY A 640 73.99 4.87 4.84
CA GLY A 640 74.72 3.59 4.99
C GLY A 640 75.58 3.19 3.78
N GLY A 641 76.10 4.16 3.02
CA GLY A 641 76.85 3.94 1.78
C GLY A 641 76.00 3.76 0.51
N ARG A 642 74.67 3.73 0.62
CA ARG A 642 73.74 3.75 -0.51
C ARG A 642 73.47 5.18 -0.93
N ARG A 643 73.49 5.45 -2.25
CA ARG A 643 73.26 6.78 -2.83
C ARG A 643 72.13 6.72 -3.84
N MET A 644 71.13 7.57 -3.69
CA MET A 644 70.05 7.73 -4.67
C MET A 644 69.91 9.18 -5.09
N VAL A 645 69.55 9.39 -6.35
CA VAL A 645 69.41 10.71 -6.96
C VAL A 645 68.09 10.77 -7.72
N LYS A 646 67.32 11.85 -7.54
CA LYS A 646 66.11 12.12 -8.34
C LYS A 646 66.05 13.58 -8.77
N PRO A 647 65.65 13.87 -10.02
CA PRO A 647 65.43 15.22 -10.48
C PRO A 647 64.12 15.79 -9.91
N PHE A 648 64.09 17.10 -9.69
CA PHE A 648 62.88 17.88 -9.45
C PHE A 648 62.95 19.26 -10.12
N ILE A 649 61.79 19.84 -10.38
CA ILE A 649 61.65 21.15 -11.04
C ILE A 649 61.25 22.19 -9.99
N LYS A 650 62.06 23.23 -9.81
CA LYS A 650 61.70 24.44 -9.06
C LYS A 650 61.04 25.43 -10.02
N LYS A 651 59.80 25.83 -9.73
CA LYS A 651 59.09 26.90 -10.48
C LYS A 651 59.36 28.28 -9.87
N GLY A 652 59.22 29.32 -10.69
CA GLY A 652 59.08 30.70 -10.22
C GLY A 652 57.78 30.87 -9.44
N GLU A 653 57.76 31.84 -8.54
CA GLU A 653 56.53 32.22 -7.82
C GLU A 653 55.42 32.67 -8.78
#